data_AF-A0A817RJ68-F1
#
_entry.id   AF-A0A817RJ68-F1
#
_cell.length_a   1.000
_cell.length_b   1.000
_cell.length_c   1.000
_cell.angle_alpha   90.00
_cell.angle_beta   90.00
_cell.angle_gamma   90.00
#
_symmetry.space_group_name_H-M   'P 1'
#
loop_
_entity.id
_entity.type
_entity.pdbx_description
1 polymer ?
#
loop_
_entity_poly.entity_id
_entity_poly.type
_entity_poly.pdbx_seq_one_letter_code
_entity_poly.pdbx_strand_id
1 'polypeptide(L)'
;MDDNDSKTKLISPKSVTVTKSTTWSDTVHVRRRMVQSFLLIWADANIDQSNTCYQNTLAQLRSVVNEVNIFTQPDDCVEFLMNFGGMKAFLILEESLGEQIVPRIHDIPQLDTIYIFGVGKPRDEQWTKEWVKVKGVYTAIAPICECLQQDVKQYNQDSIAVSFVTVNEETSKQNVNQLEASFMYTQLLKEILLGMQYNEKSVKDFINFCSNGDYGSPNNITRFEKEYNAKLAIWWYTFPSFIYSMLNGALRILQADTIINMGFFICDLHHQIEELHRKQISSYGGKSFVIYRGQGLSTTDFEKLQKTQGGLISFNNFLSTSRDKEVSLGFAQVALTKPNTVGILFEMTIDPSVSSAPFGSTEGMGYFQAEEEILFSMHTVFCIGEIKQIDNSSTLYQVDLKLTSDDDEQLRTLTNRIREETPGETGWQRLSLLLVKIGQFNKAKELYQVLLEQTSDRSEIAIYHNNLGSVMDNQGDYENAIWYYEQALEVWQKTLPLNDSNLIVSYNNIGGVYKNMGEYSKALSFYEKACEICEKMLPANDPDLAISYNNMGGVYDNMGEYSKALSFYEKACEIFKKTHPANHPEVATSFNNVGLVYSNIGEYSKALSFYEKALDICQKTLPSNHPSLAISYGNIGTMYMNMGEYSKALSSYEQVVAIQQNALSANHPSLATSYNNIGGVYQKMGEYSKALSFYDKALEIRQNTLSPNHPLLGASYNNIGGVYDNMGEYPKALSFYEKDLEILKESLPPNHSDLAQSYNNIGSVYYNMGEYPKALSFYEKAFDIYQKTLSSDHPDLATCFNNMGGVYINLKDYSKALSLCEKALEIRQRTLSSNHSSLATSYGNVGMVYMNIQEYSKALLCHEKALEIQQSTLPADHPELATTYNNIAGLYFSMKQYSKALLYFERALNIFQHCLPSNHPYLQTVSASIYFVKKKLQTNVS
;
A
#
# COMPACT_ATOMS: atom_id res chain seq x y z
N MET A 1 55.92 23.15 31.36
CA MET A 1 56.03 24.54 31.81
C MET A 1 54.98 25.33 31.04
N ASP A 2 53.77 25.28 31.59
CA ASP A 2 53.04 26.45 32.12
C ASP A 2 52.70 27.58 31.14
N ASP A 3 51.53 28.20 31.16
CA ASP A 3 50.22 27.90 31.76
C ASP A 3 49.25 28.98 31.24
N ASN A 4 47.99 28.59 31.19
CA ASN A 4 46.73 29.32 31.39
C ASN A 4 46.56 30.87 31.39
N ASP A 5 45.36 31.19 30.90
CA ASP A 5 44.31 32.06 31.46
C ASP A 5 44.23 33.58 31.20
N SER A 6 43.35 33.87 30.24
CA SER A 6 42.03 34.50 30.42
C SER A 6 41.75 35.30 31.71
N LYS A 7 41.41 36.59 31.54
CA LYS A 7 40.71 37.42 32.53
C LYS A 7 39.48 38.09 31.92
N THR A 8 38.39 37.86 32.64
CA THR A 8 37.03 38.41 32.57
C THR A 8 36.96 39.93 32.61
N LYS A 9 35.96 40.53 31.93
CA LYS A 9 35.20 41.68 32.46
C LYS A 9 33.84 41.84 31.77
N LEU A 10 32.80 41.78 32.61
CA LEU A 10 31.39 42.07 32.35
C LEU A 10 31.15 43.52 31.94
N ILE A 11 30.23 43.76 30.99
CA ILE A 11 29.41 44.99 30.90
C ILE A 11 27.97 44.62 30.50
N SER A 12 27.02 45.12 31.28
CA SER A 12 25.56 45.03 31.17
C SER A 12 24.97 45.61 29.87
N PRO A 13 23.84 45.10 29.33
CA PRO A 13 23.15 45.73 28.22
C PRO A 13 22.25 46.88 28.70
N LYS A 14 22.45 48.05 28.09
CA LYS A 14 21.63 49.26 28.25
C LYS A 14 20.23 49.06 27.66
N SER A 15 19.23 49.43 28.44
CA SER A 15 17.86 49.73 28.02
C SER A 15 17.83 50.87 27.01
N VAL A 16 17.16 50.67 25.87
CA VAL A 16 16.76 51.76 24.98
C VAL A 16 15.24 51.74 24.87
N THR A 17 14.64 52.71 25.55
CA THR A 17 13.26 53.19 25.46
C THR A 17 12.94 53.66 24.05
N VAL A 18 11.89 53.09 23.42
CA VAL A 18 11.26 53.64 22.22
C VAL A 18 10.00 54.41 22.62
N THR A 19 9.95 55.67 22.21
CA THR A 19 8.88 56.65 22.47
C THR A 19 7.61 56.34 21.68
N LYS A 20 6.45 56.49 22.35
CA LYS A 20 5.10 56.48 21.75
C LYS A 20 4.81 57.79 21.01
N SER A 21 4.21 57.70 19.83
CA SER A 21 3.18 58.64 19.37
C SER A 21 2.20 57.97 18.38
N THR A 22 0.98 57.74 18.86
CA THR A 22 -0.37 57.87 18.22
C THR A 22 -0.43 58.36 16.76
N THR A 23 -1.32 57.93 15.86
CA THR A 23 -2.70 57.37 15.91
C THR A 23 -3.03 56.84 14.51
N TRP A 24 -3.47 55.60 14.31
CA TRP A 24 -4.37 55.20 13.22
C TRP A 24 -5.30 54.10 13.75
N SER A 25 -6.59 54.40 13.80
CA SER A 25 -7.68 53.50 14.20
C SER A 25 -8.22 52.73 12.99
N ASP A 26 -8.80 51.57 13.30
CA ASP A 26 -9.77 50.82 12.50
C ASP A 26 -9.27 50.06 11.26
N THR A 27 -8.72 48.86 11.46
CA THR A 27 -9.35 47.62 10.94
C THR A 27 -8.64 46.39 11.50
N VAL A 28 -9.44 45.43 11.96
CA VAL A 28 -9.02 44.13 12.46
C VAL A 28 -8.40 43.33 11.31
N HIS A 29 -7.09 43.50 11.09
CA HIS A 29 -6.31 42.48 10.40
C HIS A 29 -6.21 41.27 11.33
N VAL A 30 -7.08 40.30 11.07
CA VAL A 30 -7.02 38.96 11.66
C VAL A 30 -5.60 38.44 11.47
N ARG A 31 -4.80 38.44 12.53
CA ARG A 31 -3.50 37.78 12.59
C ARG A 31 -3.80 36.29 12.43
N ARG A 32 -3.68 35.79 11.21
CA ARG A 32 -3.91 34.39 10.88
C ARG A 32 -2.57 33.71 10.73
N ARG A 33 -2.31 32.80 11.66
CA ARG A 33 -1.39 31.68 11.54
C ARG A 33 -1.44 31.08 10.13
N MET A 34 -0.48 31.45 9.28
CA MET A 34 -0.15 30.66 8.11
C MET A 34 1.04 29.83 8.52
N VAL A 35 0.81 28.58 8.91
CA VAL A 35 1.90 27.60 8.90
C VAL A 35 1.69 26.73 7.69
N GLN A 36 2.64 26.82 6.76
CA GLN A 36 2.61 26.20 5.45
C GLN A 36 2.72 24.68 5.59
N SER A 37 1.80 23.90 5.02
CA SER A 37 1.89 22.43 4.93
C SER A 37 2.06 21.92 3.49
N PHE A 38 2.20 22.84 2.53
CA PHE A 38 2.42 22.62 1.10
C PHE A 38 3.74 23.28 0.67
N LEU A 39 4.26 22.91 -0.49
CA LEU A 39 5.45 23.52 -1.07
C LEU A 39 5.04 24.65 -2.02
N LEU A 40 5.64 25.84 -1.90
CA LEU A 40 5.59 26.82 -2.98
C LEU A 40 6.94 26.83 -3.69
N ILE A 41 6.90 26.64 -5.00
CA ILE A 41 8.05 26.74 -5.89
C ILE A 41 7.85 27.97 -6.77
N TRP A 42 8.90 28.77 -6.92
CA TRP A 42 8.97 29.85 -7.90
C TRP A 42 10.18 29.61 -8.80
N ALA A 43 9.94 29.22 -10.06
CA ALA A 43 11.00 29.05 -11.04
C ALA A 43 11.02 30.23 -12.01
N ASP A 44 12.14 30.94 -12.07
CA ASP A 44 12.34 32.11 -12.92
C ASP A 44 13.84 32.28 -13.24
N ALA A 45 14.14 32.27 -14.54
CA ALA A 45 15.51 32.33 -15.05
C ALA A 45 16.20 33.69 -14.81
N ASN A 46 15.43 34.74 -14.51
CA ASN A 46 15.90 36.12 -14.41
C ASN A 46 16.01 36.62 -12.96
N ILE A 47 15.96 35.73 -11.96
CA ILE A 47 16.03 36.12 -10.56
C ILE A 47 17.42 36.68 -10.22
N ASP A 48 17.44 37.99 -9.91
CA ASP A 48 18.57 38.69 -9.27
C ASP A 48 18.18 39.07 -7.84
N GLN A 49 18.81 38.44 -6.86
CA GLN A 49 18.53 38.63 -5.44
C GLN A 49 18.86 40.05 -4.94
N SER A 50 19.67 40.82 -5.68
CA SER A 50 20.01 42.21 -5.37
C SER A 50 18.97 43.22 -5.86
N ASN A 51 18.01 42.79 -6.69
CA ASN A 51 17.00 43.65 -7.30
C ASN A 51 15.84 43.96 -6.34
N THR A 52 15.49 45.25 -6.22
CA THR A 52 14.36 45.72 -5.39
C THR A 52 13.02 45.12 -5.83
N CYS A 53 12.84 44.87 -7.13
CA CYS A 53 11.63 44.23 -7.66
C CYS A 53 11.49 42.78 -7.16
N TYR A 54 12.57 42.00 -7.19
CA TYR A 54 12.60 40.64 -6.64
C TYR A 54 12.28 40.63 -5.14
N GLN A 55 12.89 41.53 -4.36
CA GLN A 55 12.62 41.65 -2.93
C GLN A 55 11.16 42.02 -2.65
N ASN A 56 10.55 42.88 -3.47
CA ASN A 56 9.14 43.24 -3.37
C ASN A 56 8.20 42.09 -3.76
N THR A 57 8.51 41.33 -4.81
CA THR A 57 7.75 40.14 -5.24
C THR A 57 7.84 39.03 -4.20
N LEU A 58 9.05 38.76 -3.70
CA LEU A 58 9.28 37.80 -2.63
C LEU A 58 8.58 38.24 -1.34
N ALA A 59 8.58 39.53 -1.00
CA ALA A 59 7.82 40.06 0.14
C ALA A 59 6.31 39.89 -0.04
N GLN A 60 5.79 40.07 -1.26
CA GLN A 60 4.38 39.83 -1.58
C GLN A 60 4.02 38.35 -1.49
N LEU A 61 4.84 37.44 -2.03
CA LEU A 61 4.63 36.00 -1.87
C LEU A 61 4.74 35.58 -0.41
N ARG A 62 5.71 36.14 0.32
CA ARG A 62 5.88 35.93 1.76
C ARG A 62 4.77 36.52 2.62
N SER A 63 3.94 37.38 2.05
CA SER A 63 2.71 37.85 2.72
C SER A 63 1.60 36.80 2.69
N VAL A 64 1.74 35.76 1.85
CA VAL A 64 0.76 34.68 1.63
C VAL A 64 1.29 33.31 2.03
N VAL A 65 2.59 33.04 1.85
CA VAL A 65 3.23 31.78 2.21
C VAL A 65 4.47 32.03 3.05
N ASN A 66 4.94 31.03 3.79
CA ASN A 66 6.09 31.21 4.66
C ASN A 66 7.42 31.03 3.92
N GLU A 67 7.44 30.10 2.99
CA GLU A 67 8.62 29.65 2.26
C GLU A 67 8.31 29.56 0.77
N VAL A 68 9.26 30.08 -0.02
CA VAL A 68 9.26 30.03 -1.48
C VAL A 68 10.57 29.39 -1.90
N ASN A 69 10.48 28.22 -2.54
CA ASN A 69 11.64 27.52 -3.09
C ASN A 69 11.90 28.05 -4.48
N ILE A 70 13.12 28.55 -4.70
CA ILE A 70 13.41 29.34 -5.88
C ILE A 70 14.39 28.58 -6.77
N PHE A 71 14.01 28.43 -8.04
CA PHE A 71 14.83 27.75 -9.05
C PHE A 71 15.10 28.69 -10.21
N THR A 72 16.35 28.73 -10.66
CA THR A 72 16.75 29.53 -11.83
C THR A 72 17.00 28.68 -13.07
N GLN A 73 17.16 27.36 -12.89
CA GLN A 73 17.36 26.40 -13.97
C GLN A 73 16.15 25.45 -14.10
N PRO A 74 15.69 25.17 -15.34
CA PRO A 74 14.57 24.26 -15.56
C PRO A 74 14.81 22.83 -15.09
N ASP A 75 15.99 22.28 -15.33
CA ASP A 75 16.29 20.88 -14.99
C ASP A 75 16.30 20.66 -13.48
N ASP A 76 16.92 21.56 -12.72
CA ASP A 76 16.91 21.51 -11.25
C ASP A 76 15.48 21.55 -10.70
N CYS A 77 14.61 22.40 -11.28
CA CYS A 77 13.20 22.49 -10.87
C CYS A 77 12.42 21.20 -11.18
N VAL A 78 12.67 20.58 -12.33
CA VAL A 78 12.00 19.33 -12.74
C VAL A 78 12.51 18.16 -11.91
N GLU A 79 13.81 18.05 -11.70
CA GLU A 79 14.42 16.99 -10.87
C GLU A 79 13.89 17.06 -9.43
N PHE A 80 13.87 18.26 -8.85
CA PHE A 80 13.27 18.50 -7.54
C PHE A 80 11.80 18.08 -7.50
N LEU A 81 10.99 18.47 -8.49
CA LEU A 81 9.56 18.10 -8.53
C LEU A 81 9.33 16.59 -8.73
N MET A 82 10.20 15.90 -9.45
CA MET A 82 10.11 14.45 -9.68
C MET A 82 10.50 13.62 -8.46
N ASN A 83 11.43 14.14 -7.63
CA ASN A 83 11.95 13.45 -6.46
C ASN A 83 11.28 13.89 -5.15
N PHE A 84 10.53 14.99 -5.15
CA PHE A 84 9.86 15.52 -3.96
C PHE A 84 8.68 14.64 -3.51
N GLY A 85 8.87 13.95 -2.39
CA GLY A 85 7.86 13.08 -1.77
C GLY A 85 6.98 13.79 -0.74
N GLY A 86 5.66 13.62 -0.86
CA GLY A 86 4.75 13.61 0.30
C GLY A 86 3.91 14.87 0.62
N MET A 87 4.20 16.05 0.05
CA MET A 87 3.34 17.25 0.20
C MET A 87 2.82 17.74 -1.14
N LYS A 88 1.67 18.43 -1.17
CA LYS A 88 1.24 19.12 -2.39
C LYS A 88 2.16 20.29 -2.70
N ALA A 89 2.47 20.49 -3.98
CA ALA A 89 3.26 21.60 -4.48
C ALA A 89 2.41 22.56 -5.31
N PHE A 90 2.68 23.85 -5.13
CA PHE A 90 2.20 24.95 -5.95
C PHE A 90 3.41 25.53 -6.66
N LEU A 91 3.27 25.77 -7.95
CA LEU A 91 4.39 26.21 -8.79
C LEU A 91 4.04 27.53 -9.46
N ILE A 92 4.89 28.52 -9.29
CA ILE A 92 4.89 29.77 -10.03
C ILE A 92 6.01 29.66 -11.07
N LEU A 93 5.65 29.61 -12.35
CA LEU A 93 6.60 29.55 -13.46
C LEU A 93 6.64 30.88 -14.18
N GLU A 94 7.85 31.37 -14.42
CA GLU A 94 8.04 32.40 -15.43
C GLU A 94 7.70 31.85 -16.83
N GLU A 95 7.03 32.67 -17.64
CA GLU A 95 6.45 32.29 -18.94
C GLU A 95 7.47 31.61 -19.88
N SER A 96 8.72 32.08 -19.93
CA SER A 96 9.76 31.50 -20.81
C SER A 96 10.23 30.11 -20.38
N LEU A 97 10.12 29.78 -19.09
CA LEU A 97 10.44 28.44 -18.58
C LEU A 97 9.28 27.46 -18.72
N GLY A 98 8.04 27.96 -18.80
CA GLY A 98 6.85 27.11 -18.81
C GLY A 98 6.77 26.14 -19.99
N GLU A 99 7.25 26.53 -21.19
CA GLU A 99 7.27 25.64 -22.37
C GLU A 99 8.18 24.42 -22.20
N GLN A 100 9.24 24.53 -21.38
CA GLN A 100 10.17 23.44 -21.12
C GLN A 100 9.75 22.60 -19.91
N ILE A 101 9.20 23.24 -18.88
CA ILE A 101 8.92 22.60 -17.60
C ILE A 101 7.55 21.92 -17.61
N VAL A 102 6.46 22.60 -18.03
CA VAL A 102 5.08 22.09 -17.88
C VAL A 102 4.87 20.71 -18.54
N PRO A 103 5.34 20.43 -19.77
CA PRO A 103 5.17 19.13 -20.40
C PRO A 103 5.89 17.97 -19.68
N ARG A 104 6.85 18.28 -18.81
CA ARG A 104 7.60 17.26 -18.04
C ARG A 104 6.96 16.99 -16.68
N ILE A 105 6.18 17.92 -16.13
CA ILE A 105 5.72 17.86 -14.73
C ILE A 105 4.20 17.84 -14.55
N HIS A 106 3.41 18.07 -15.61
CA HIS A 106 1.96 18.21 -15.50
C HIS A 106 1.27 16.97 -14.90
N ASP A 107 1.82 15.76 -15.09
CA ASP A 107 1.24 14.53 -14.55
C ASP A 107 1.65 14.24 -13.12
N ILE A 108 2.62 14.96 -12.55
CA ILE A 108 3.14 14.73 -11.19
C ILE A 108 2.00 14.85 -10.16
N PRO A 109 1.57 13.78 -9.48
CA PRO A 109 0.39 13.80 -8.60
C PRO A 109 0.47 14.81 -7.44
N GLN A 110 1.69 15.06 -6.96
CA GLN A 110 2.02 15.99 -5.87
C GLN A 110 1.90 17.45 -6.31
N LEU A 111 2.12 17.75 -7.59
CA LEU A 111 1.90 19.09 -8.13
C LEU A 111 0.40 19.34 -8.24
N ASP A 112 -0.10 20.31 -7.47
CA ASP A 112 -1.53 20.62 -7.43
C ASP A 112 -1.90 21.65 -8.49
N THR A 113 -1.14 22.74 -8.52
CA THR A 113 -1.48 23.93 -9.28
C THR A 113 -0.21 24.60 -9.83
N ILE A 114 -0.31 25.03 -11.08
CA ILE A 114 0.71 25.82 -11.79
C ILE A 114 0.12 27.21 -12.10
N TYR A 115 0.82 28.24 -11.66
CA TYR A 115 0.61 29.64 -11.94
C TYR A 115 1.68 30.12 -12.92
N ILE A 116 1.28 30.72 -14.05
CA ILE A 116 2.24 31.29 -15.00
C ILE A 116 2.38 32.79 -14.75
N PHE A 117 3.61 33.29 -14.66
CA PHE A 117 3.96 34.67 -14.37
C PHE A 117 4.75 35.27 -15.54
N GLY A 118 4.23 36.30 -16.21
CA GLY A 118 4.89 36.88 -17.40
C GLY A 118 4.14 38.03 -18.06
N VAL A 119 4.83 38.77 -18.94
CA VAL A 119 4.33 40.01 -19.59
C VAL A 119 3.95 39.77 -21.07
N GLY A 120 4.00 38.53 -21.57
CA GLY A 120 3.71 38.15 -22.96
C GLY A 120 2.23 37.95 -23.29
N LYS A 121 1.85 38.10 -24.56
CA LYS A 121 0.46 38.08 -25.10
C LYS A 121 -0.41 36.88 -24.65
N PRO A 122 -1.76 37.01 -24.63
CA PRO A 122 -2.64 36.01 -24.03
C PRO A 122 -2.64 34.70 -24.82
N ARG A 123 -1.91 33.71 -24.32
CA ARG A 123 -2.17 32.28 -24.55
C ARG A 123 -3.04 31.68 -23.42
N ASP A 124 -3.74 32.53 -22.66
CA ASP A 124 -4.58 32.17 -21.52
C ASP A 124 -5.50 30.96 -21.78
N GLU A 125 -6.02 30.87 -23.01
CA GLU A 125 -6.94 29.81 -23.42
C GLU A 125 -6.27 28.50 -23.87
N GLN A 126 -4.98 28.48 -24.20
CA GLN A 126 -4.34 27.25 -24.72
C GLN A 126 -3.79 26.39 -23.58
N TRP A 127 -3.07 26.98 -22.63
CA TRP A 127 -2.43 26.20 -21.56
C TRP A 127 -3.42 25.67 -20.54
N THR A 128 -4.44 26.45 -20.19
CA THR A 128 -5.51 26.02 -19.26
C THR A 128 -6.42 24.94 -19.88
N LYS A 129 -6.51 24.85 -21.22
CA LYS A 129 -7.22 23.79 -21.94
C LYS A 129 -6.37 22.55 -22.18
N GLU A 130 -5.07 22.73 -22.38
CA GLU A 130 -4.11 21.65 -22.66
C GLU A 130 -3.64 20.96 -21.37
N TRP A 131 -3.50 21.70 -20.27
CA TRP A 131 -2.96 21.22 -19.00
C TRP A 131 -3.87 21.59 -17.83
N VAL A 132 -4.58 20.60 -17.29
CA VAL A 132 -5.62 20.77 -16.26
C VAL A 132 -5.10 21.44 -14.97
N LYS A 133 -3.81 21.29 -14.65
CA LYS A 133 -3.20 21.86 -13.45
C LYS A 133 -2.76 23.32 -13.59
N VAL A 134 -2.78 23.88 -14.80
CA VAL A 134 -2.47 25.31 -15.01
C VAL A 134 -3.73 26.12 -14.70
N LYS A 135 -3.72 26.86 -13.58
CA LYS A 135 -4.90 27.62 -13.12
C LYS A 135 -5.01 29.01 -13.75
N GLY A 136 -3.94 29.54 -14.31
CA GLY A 136 -3.98 30.81 -15.02
C GLY A 136 -2.62 31.40 -15.34
N VAL A 137 -2.64 32.41 -16.20
CA VAL A 137 -1.49 33.24 -16.58
C VAL A 137 -1.72 34.64 -16.02
N TYR A 138 -0.70 35.20 -15.38
CA TYR A 138 -0.80 36.43 -14.62
C TYR A 138 0.35 37.36 -14.96
N THR A 139 0.02 38.64 -15.14
CA THR A 139 0.98 39.72 -15.46
C THR A 139 1.53 40.44 -14.23
N ALA A 140 0.99 40.12 -13.05
CA ALA A 140 1.41 40.67 -11.77
C ALA A 140 1.38 39.56 -10.71
N ILE A 141 2.22 39.69 -9.69
CA ILE A 141 2.28 38.69 -8.62
C ILE A 141 1.10 38.81 -7.66
N ALA A 142 0.51 40.00 -7.49
CA ALA A 142 -0.57 40.23 -6.53
C ALA A 142 -1.81 39.33 -6.77
N PRO A 143 -2.32 39.16 -8.00
CA PRO A 143 -3.37 38.17 -8.29
C PRO A 143 -2.95 36.71 -8.04
N ILE A 144 -1.69 36.36 -8.33
CA ILE A 144 -1.16 35.03 -7.97
C ILE A 144 -1.19 34.87 -6.46
N CYS A 145 -0.78 35.89 -5.70
CA CYS A 145 -0.85 35.90 -4.25
C CYS A 145 -2.29 35.71 -3.76
N GLU A 146 -3.29 36.34 -4.37
CA GLU A 146 -4.71 36.14 -3.99
C GLU A 146 -5.19 34.71 -4.26
N CYS A 147 -4.92 34.15 -5.44
CA CYS A 147 -5.28 32.77 -5.79
C CYS A 147 -4.54 31.76 -4.91
N LEU A 148 -3.23 31.96 -4.74
CA LEU A 148 -2.40 31.17 -3.87
C LEU A 148 -2.92 31.25 -2.43
N GLN A 149 -3.30 32.43 -1.94
CA GLN A 149 -3.85 32.59 -0.60
C GLN A 149 -5.13 31.78 -0.40
N GLN A 150 -5.96 31.64 -1.44
CA GLN A 150 -7.14 30.78 -1.41
C GLN A 150 -6.75 29.30 -1.36
N ASP A 151 -5.87 28.85 -2.25
CA ASP A 151 -5.41 27.47 -2.32
C ASP A 151 -4.64 27.01 -1.06
N VAL A 152 -3.84 27.90 -0.50
CA VAL A 152 -3.03 27.70 0.71
C VAL A 152 -3.89 27.60 1.95
N LYS A 153 -4.86 28.53 2.06
CA LYS A 153 -5.88 28.47 3.10
C LYS A 153 -6.66 27.16 3.00
N GLN A 154 -6.97 26.72 1.78
CA GLN A 154 -7.69 25.48 1.51
C GLN A 154 -6.92 24.22 1.95
N TYR A 155 -5.61 24.15 1.71
CA TYR A 155 -4.80 22.96 2.00
C TYR A 155 -4.36 22.83 3.47
N ASN A 156 -3.95 23.93 4.12
CA ASN A 156 -3.48 23.92 5.52
C ASN A 156 -4.58 23.52 6.53
N GLN A 157 -5.85 23.62 6.15
CA GLN A 157 -7.00 23.45 7.04
C GLN A 157 -7.50 22.00 7.18
N ASP A 158 -7.19 21.12 6.22
CA ASP A 158 -7.60 19.71 6.23
C ASP A 158 -6.47 18.78 6.70
N SER A 159 -5.28 19.31 6.99
CA SER A 159 -4.06 18.50 7.10
C SER A 159 -3.76 17.93 8.49
N ILE A 160 -4.63 18.08 9.49
CA ILE A 160 -4.39 17.50 10.82
C ILE A 160 -5.02 16.12 10.91
N ALA A 161 -4.18 15.09 10.96
CA ALA A 161 -4.60 13.71 11.19
C ALA A 161 -5.27 13.58 12.56
N VAL A 162 -6.50 13.06 12.55
CA VAL A 162 -7.28 12.68 13.72
C VAL A 162 -7.64 11.21 13.65
N SER A 163 -7.81 10.57 14.81
CA SER A 163 -8.34 9.21 14.89
C SER A 163 -9.48 9.12 15.89
N PHE A 164 -10.38 8.17 15.66
CA PHE A 164 -11.57 7.97 16.49
C PHE A 164 -11.56 6.58 17.12
N VAL A 165 -11.92 6.50 18.40
CA VAL A 165 -12.03 5.23 19.14
C VAL A 165 -13.36 5.19 19.88
N THR A 166 -14.24 4.27 19.49
CA THR A 166 -15.51 4.02 20.19
C THR A 166 -15.29 3.40 21.56
N VAL A 167 -15.95 3.95 22.58
CA VAL A 167 -15.87 3.50 23.97
C VAL A 167 -17.20 2.85 24.38
N ASN A 168 -17.19 1.54 24.64
CA ASN A 168 -18.31 0.77 25.22
C ASN A 168 -17.93 0.22 26.62
N GLU A 169 -18.86 -0.32 27.42
CA GLU A 169 -18.55 -0.92 28.74
C GLU A 169 -17.47 -2.04 28.68
N GLU A 170 -17.18 -2.59 27.50
CA GLU A 170 -16.10 -3.57 27.24
C GLU A 170 -14.85 -2.99 26.56
N THR A 171 -14.62 -1.66 26.58
CA THR A 171 -13.46 -1.02 25.92
C THR A 171 -12.11 -1.59 26.40
N SER A 172 -12.04 -2.02 27.66
CA SER A 172 -10.90 -2.73 28.24
C SER A 172 -10.61 -4.10 27.62
N LYS A 173 -11.52 -4.63 26.80
CA LYS A 173 -11.37 -5.90 26.07
C LYS A 173 -11.15 -5.73 24.56
N GLN A 174 -11.19 -4.50 24.02
CA GLN A 174 -11.03 -4.28 22.58
C GLN A 174 -9.70 -4.86 22.07
N ASN A 175 -9.79 -5.74 21.08
CA ASN A 175 -8.63 -6.32 20.40
C ASN A 175 -7.86 -5.16 19.73
N VAL A 176 -6.54 -5.10 19.85
CA VAL A 176 -5.70 -4.02 19.26
C VAL A 176 -5.97 -3.84 17.77
N ASN A 177 -6.31 -4.95 17.10
CA ASN A 177 -6.73 -4.96 15.70
C ASN A 177 -8.06 -4.20 15.42
N GLN A 178 -8.78 -3.68 16.43
CA GLN A 178 -9.96 -2.81 16.31
C GLN A 178 -9.60 -1.33 16.20
N LEU A 179 -8.38 -0.96 16.60
CA LEU A 179 -7.97 0.44 16.60
C LEU A 179 -7.61 0.89 15.19
N GLU A 180 -7.85 2.17 14.92
CA GLU A 180 -7.28 2.81 13.74
C GLU A 180 -5.74 2.75 13.85
N ALA A 181 -5.09 2.29 12.79
CA ALA A 181 -3.63 2.13 12.76
C ALA A 181 -2.89 3.43 13.11
N SER A 182 -3.41 4.57 12.65
CA SER A 182 -2.87 5.89 12.96
C SER A 182 -2.96 6.23 14.45
N PHE A 183 -4.01 5.82 15.16
CA PHE A 183 -4.10 5.96 16.61
C PHE A 183 -3.00 5.17 17.29
N MET A 184 -2.94 3.86 17.00
CA MET A 184 -2.01 2.92 17.64
C MET A 184 -0.54 3.29 17.36
N TYR A 185 -0.16 3.46 16.09
CA TYR A 185 1.23 3.68 15.71
C TYR A 185 1.73 5.06 16.15
N THR A 186 0.88 6.10 16.15
CA THR A 186 1.28 7.41 16.67
C THR A 186 1.49 7.37 18.18
N GLN A 187 0.65 6.63 18.92
CA GLN A 187 0.85 6.44 20.37
C GLN A 187 2.15 5.69 20.67
N LEU A 188 2.40 4.57 19.98
CA LEU A 188 3.64 3.82 20.13
C LEU A 188 4.86 4.66 19.81
N LEU A 189 4.81 5.38 18.69
CA LEU A 189 5.90 6.21 18.24
C LEU A 189 6.17 7.36 19.22
N LYS A 190 5.14 8.02 19.75
CA LYS A 190 5.30 9.02 20.83
C LYS A 190 6.04 8.43 22.02
N GLU A 191 5.57 7.31 22.56
CA GLU A 191 6.19 6.69 23.74
C GLU A 191 7.64 6.26 23.50
N ILE A 192 7.89 5.67 22.33
CA ILE A 192 9.21 5.17 21.94
C ILE A 192 10.18 6.34 21.80
N LEU A 193 9.83 7.36 21.00
CA LEU A 193 10.70 8.52 20.77
C LEU A 193 10.99 9.27 22.08
N LEU A 194 9.97 9.51 22.92
CA LEU A 194 10.17 10.19 24.21
C LEU A 194 11.05 9.40 25.19
N GLY A 195 11.08 8.06 25.06
CA GLY A 195 11.96 7.20 25.86
C GLY A 195 13.39 7.10 25.33
N MET A 196 13.70 7.66 24.16
CA MET A 196 15.01 7.62 23.54
C MET A 196 15.91 8.77 24.00
N GLN A 197 17.23 8.54 23.96
CA GLN A 197 18.22 9.57 24.23
C GLN A 197 18.75 10.17 22.92
N TYR A 198 18.74 11.49 22.85
CA TYR A 198 19.24 12.26 21.70
C TYR A 198 20.46 13.07 22.10
N ASN A 199 21.35 13.30 21.15
CA ASN A 199 22.59 14.05 21.36
C ASN A 199 22.86 14.99 20.17
N GLU A 200 23.98 15.72 20.22
CA GLU A 200 24.35 16.64 19.12
C GLU A 200 24.49 15.93 17.77
N LYS A 201 24.81 14.63 17.75
CA LYS A 201 24.87 13.85 16.51
C LYS A 201 23.48 13.74 15.88
N SER A 202 22.42 13.56 16.67
CA SER A 202 21.04 13.51 16.18
C SER A 202 20.65 14.79 15.42
N VAL A 203 21.06 15.97 15.92
CA VAL A 203 20.81 17.25 15.24
C VAL A 203 21.58 17.31 13.91
N LYS A 204 22.85 16.88 13.90
CA LYS A 204 23.68 16.86 12.66
C LYS A 204 23.13 15.88 11.63
N ASP A 205 22.72 14.69 12.07
CA ASP A 205 22.12 13.67 11.20
C ASP A 205 20.81 14.21 10.59
N PHE A 206 20.01 14.94 11.36
CA PHE A 206 18.83 15.65 10.84
C PHE A 206 19.18 16.76 9.84
N ILE A 207 20.21 17.58 10.10
CA ILE A 207 20.66 18.60 9.13
C ILE A 207 21.13 17.96 7.83
N ASN A 208 21.89 16.87 7.91
CA ASN A 208 22.31 16.12 6.72
C ASN A 208 21.12 15.52 5.98
N PHE A 209 20.15 14.95 6.71
CA PHE A 209 18.91 14.46 6.14
C PHE A 209 18.12 15.57 5.43
N CYS A 210 18.03 16.76 6.01
CA CYS A 210 17.37 17.91 5.39
C CYS A 210 18.16 18.50 4.21
N SER A 211 19.48 18.36 4.19
CA SER A 211 20.34 18.87 3.12
C SER A 211 20.39 17.93 1.92
N ASN A 212 20.25 16.62 2.17
CA ASN A 212 20.21 15.59 1.14
C ASN A 212 18.78 15.34 0.64
N GLY A 213 17.77 15.61 1.47
CA GLY A 213 16.38 15.65 1.07
C GLY A 213 16.01 17.04 0.59
N ASP A 214 14.99 17.12 -0.26
CA ASP A 214 14.48 18.36 -0.83
C ASP A 214 13.61 19.15 0.17
N TYR A 215 14.12 19.36 1.39
CA TYR A 215 13.37 19.87 2.53
C TYR A 215 13.72 21.32 2.87
N GLY A 216 12.90 22.25 2.39
CA GLY A 216 13.02 23.66 2.71
C GLY A 216 14.22 24.34 2.04
N SER A 217 14.31 25.66 2.21
CA SER A 217 15.37 26.46 1.59
C SER A 217 16.72 26.26 2.31
N PRO A 218 17.85 26.18 1.57
CA PRO A 218 19.19 26.02 2.16
C PRO A 218 19.52 27.07 3.24
N ASN A 219 18.95 28.28 3.10
CA ASN A 219 19.09 29.37 4.07
C ASN A 219 18.44 29.05 5.42
N ASN A 220 17.25 28.43 5.42
CA ASN A 220 16.55 28.06 6.65
C ASN A 220 17.23 26.87 7.35
N ILE A 221 17.74 25.90 6.59
CA ILE A 221 18.51 24.77 7.12
C ILE A 221 19.79 25.29 7.81
N THR A 222 20.55 26.15 7.11
CA THR A 222 21.78 26.76 7.65
C THR A 222 21.50 27.58 8.92
N ARG A 223 20.35 28.26 8.96
CA ARG A 223 19.94 29.03 10.13
C ARG A 223 19.58 28.12 11.30
N PHE A 224 18.81 27.05 11.05
CA PHE A 224 18.48 26.05 12.06
C PHE A 224 19.75 25.44 12.65
N GLU A 225 20.70 25.03 11.81
CA GLU A 225 21.99 24.48 12.25
C GLU A 225 22.74 25.41 13.21
N LYS A 226 22.73 26.73 12.95
CA LYS A 226 23.48 27.72 13.75
C LYS A 226 22.74 28.17 15.01
N GLU A 227 21.42 28.28 14.96
CA GLU A 227 20.61 28.92 15.99
C GLU A 227 19.79 27.93 16.83
N TYR A 228 19.68 26.66 16.43
CA TYR A 228 18.85 25.69 17.15
C TYR A 228 19.39 25.38 18.54
N ASN A 229 18.46 25.29 19.49
CA ASN A 229 18.65 24.85 20.86
C ASN A 229 17.32 24.24 21.32
N ALA A 230 17.35 23.18 22.15
CA ALA A 230 16.17 22.55 22.73
C ALA A 230 15.20 23.56 23.38
N LYS A 231 15.72 24.64 23.99
CA LYS A 231 14.91 25.73 24.58
C LYS A 231 14.19 26.61 23.56
N LEU A 232 14.41 26.42 22.27
CA LEU A 232 13.78 27.16 21.18
C LEU A 232 12.84 26.27 20.35
N ALA A 233 12.52 25.06 20.80
CA ALA A 233 11.70 24.11 20.01
C ALA A 233 10.31 24.68 19.65
N ILE A 234 9.59 25.28 20.60
CA ILE A 234 8.31 25.97 20.36
C ILE A 234 8.48 27.16 19.41
N TRP A 235 9.57 27.91 19.57
CA TRP A 235 9.88 29.03 18.67
C TRP A 235 10.06 28.52 17.25
N TRP A 236 10.86 27.46 17.04
CA TRP A 236 11.08 26.85 15.72
C TRP A 236 9.83 26.18 15.14
N TYR A 237 9.01 25.56 15.99
CA TYR A 237 7.74 24.97 15.57
C TYR A 237 6.72 26.02 15.10
N THR A 238 6.73 27.21 15.72
CA THR A 238 5.86 28.33 15.34
C THR A 238 6.50 29.26 14.31
N PHE A 239 7.82 29.18 14.13
CA PHE A 239 8.56 29.97 13.15
C PHE A 239 8.23 29.52 11.73
N PRO A 240 7.92 30.48 10.82
CA PRO A 240 7.73 30.26 9.38
C PRO A 240 8.90 29.56 8.67
N SER A 241 9.02 28.24 8.84
CA SER A 241 10.10 27.40 8.32
C SER A 241 9.59 26.01 7.95
N PHE A 242 10.49 25.20 7.37
CA PHE A 242 10.24 23.80 7.01
C PHE A 242 9.90 22.89 8.19
N ILE A 243 10.24 23.25 9.44
CA ILE A 243 10.09 22.38 10.62
C ILE A 243 8.63 21.96 10.84
N TYR A 244 7.69 22.92 10.84
CA TYR A 244 6.28 22.60 11.07
C TYR A 244 5.71 21.77 9.92
N SER A 245 6.02 22.15 8.68
CA SER A 245 5.47 21.52 7.47
C SER A 245 5.93 20.07 7.39
N MET A 246 7.24 19.86 7.57
CA MET A 246 7.88 18.55 7.61
C MET A 246 7.32 17.68 8.73
N LEU A 247 7.26 18.20 9.97
CA LEU A 247 6.81 17.40 11.12
C LEU A 247 5.36 16.95 10.97
N ASN A 248 4.44 17.89 10.74
CA ASN A 248 3.02 17.58 10.66
C ASN A 248 2.69 16.80 9.38
N GLY A 249 3.41 17.04 8.28
CA GLY A 249 3.31 16.25 7.05
C GLY A 249 3.71 14.80 7.30
N ALA A 250 4.86 14.59 7.94
CA ALA A 250 5.38 13.27 8.25
C ALA A 250 4.48 12.50 9.22
N LEU A 251 4.02 13.12 10.30
CA LEU A 251 3.10 12.52 11.25
C LEU A 251 1.73 12.18 10.62
N ARG A 252 1.23 13.02 9.70
CA ARG A 252 -0.05 12.78 9.00
C ARG A 252 -0.01 11.51 8.15
N ILE A 253 1.10 11.23 7.46
CA ILE A 253 1.24 10.07 6.57
C ILE A 253 2.06 8.93 7.20
N LEU A 254 2.45 9.06 8.47
CA LEU A 254 3.36 8.16 9.19
C LEU A 254 4.68 7.92 8.42
N GLN A 255 5.30 8.98 7.89
CA GLN A 255 6.59 8.93 7.22
C GLN A 255 7.71 8.66 8.22
N ALA A 256 8.01 7.38 8.44
CA ALA A 256 8.89 6.93 9.52
C ALA A 256 10.29 7.55 9.48
N ASP A 257 10.92 7.65 8.31
CA ASP A 257 12.27 8.22 8.19
C ASP A 257 12.33 9.66 8.67
N THR A 258 11.41 10.51 8.22
CA THR A 258 11.33 11.90 8.65
C THR A 258 11.04 11.99 10.14
N ILE A 259 10.08 11.20 10.64
CA ILE A 259 9.73 11.17 12.06
C ILE A 259 10.93 10.77 12.94
N ILE A 260 11.69 9.74 12.56
CA ILE A 260 12.85 9.26 13.30
C ILE A 260 13.96 10.31 13.32
N ASN A 261 14.27 10.91 12.16
CA ASN A 261 15.27 11.98 12.08
C ASN A 261 14.84 13.23 12.88
N MET A 262 13.53 13.50 12.96
CA MET A 262 12.95 14.56 13.80
C MET A 262 12.77 14.16 15.27
N GLY A 263 13.13 12.93 15.66
CA GLY A 263 12.89 12.42 17.01
C GLY A 263 13.42 13.34 18.12
N PHE A 264 14.62 13.90 17.94
CA PHE A 264 15.19 14.85 18.91
C PHE A 264 14.31 16.11 19.04
N PHE A 265 13.83 16.65 17.92
CA PHE A 265 13.00 17.85 17.89
C PHE A 265 11.62 17.59 18.49
N ILE A 266 11.03 16.43 18.20
CA ILE A 266 9.77 15.96 18.80
C ILE A 266 9.91 15.90 20.32
N CYS A 267 11.02 15.33 20.81
CA CYS A 267 11.33 15.28 22.23
C CYS A 267 11.52 16.68 22.82
N ASP A 268 12.36 17.52 22.23
CA ASP A 268 12.61 18.88 22.73
C ASP A 268 11.32 19.71 22.79
N LEU A 269 10.49 19.61 21.74
CA LEU A 269 9.19 20.28 21.68
C LEU A 269 8.24 19.77 22.77
N HIS A 270 8.15 18.46 22.96
CA HIS A 270 7.34 17.85 24.03
C HIS A 270 7.80 18.31 25.41
N HIS A 271 9.09 18.22 25.71
CA HIS A 271 9.65 18.61 27.02
C HIS A 271 9.47 20.11 27.29
N GLN A 272 9.56 20.96 26.26
CA GLN A 272 9.32 22.38 26.43
C GLN A 272 7.84 22.68 26.73
N ILE A 273 6.91 21.96 26.09
CA ILE A 273 5.47 22.04 26.40
C ILE A 273 5.22 21.55 27.83
N GLU A 274 5.87 20.47 28.26
CA GLU A 274 5.76 19.94 29.63
C GLU A 274 6.34 20.91 30.68
N GLU A 275 7.45 21.58 30.39
CA GLU A 275 8.00 22.62 31.25
C GLU A 275 7.05 23.81 31.40
N LEU A 276 6.45 24.26 30.28
CA LEU A 276 5.42 25.29 30.29
C LEU A 276 4.20 24.85 31.09
N HIS A 277 3.73 23.62 30.87
CA HIS A 277 2.63 23.03 31.60
C HIS A 277 2.87 23.11 33.11
N ARG A 278 4.01 22.60 33.59
CA ARG A 278 4.37 22.64 35.02
C ARG A 278 4.44 24.06 35.60
N LYS A 279 4.94 25.03 34.82
CA LYS A 279 5.00 26.43 35.27
C LYS A 279 3.60 27.06 35.35
N GLN A 280 2.75 26.78 34.38
CA GLN A 280 1.44 27.43 34.23
C GLN A 280 0.31 26.72 34.98
N ILE A 281 0.43 25.45 35.32
CA ILE A 281 -0.62 24.69 36.03
C ILE A 281 -1.04 25.38 37.34
N SER A 282 -0.06 25.99 38.03
CA SER A 282 -0.26 26.73 39.27
C SER A 282 -1.04 28.04 39.08
N SER A 283 -0.89 28.71 37.92
CA SER A 283 -1.59 29.96 37.63
C SER A 283 -3.06 29.77 37.25
N TYR A 284 -3.44 28.56 36.80
CA TYR A 284 -4.84 28.23 36.53
C TYR A 284 -5.66 27.95 37.80
N GLY A 285 -5.01 27.75 38.95
CA GLY A 285 -5.70 27.58 40.25
C GLY A 285 -6.71 26.42 40.28
N GLY A 286 -6.51 25.39 39.46
CA GLY A 286 -7.41 24.24 39.33
C GLY A 286 -8.75 24.53 38.66
N LYS A 287 -8.95 25.71 38.06
CA LYS A 287 -10.19 26.04 37.34
C LYS A 287 -10.11 25.56 35.91
N SER A 288 -11.14 24.83 35.47
CA SER A 288 -11.29 24.44 34.08
C SER A 288 -11.45 25.68 33.18
N PHE A 289 -10.95 25.59 31.95
CA PHE A 289 -11.11 26.62 30.93
C PHE A 289 -11.42 26.01 29.57
N VAL A 290 -11.95 26.82 28.66
CA VAL A 290 -12.33 26.39 27.31
C VAL A 290 -11.36 26.98 26.29
N ILE A 291 -11.03 26.17 25.29
CA ILE A 291 -10.27 26.55 24.10
C ILE A 291 -10.98 26.02 22.86
N TYR A 292 -10.61 26.56 21.71
CA TYR A 292 -11.29 26.30 20.45
C TYR A 292 -10.30 25.89 19.37
N ARG A 293 -10.81 25.09 18.43
CA ARG A 293 -10.13 24.76 17.19
C ARG A 293 -11.16 24.56 16.09
N GLY A 294 -11.03 25.28 14.99
CA GLY A 294 -11.81 25.02 13.78
C GLY A 294 -11.01 24.31 12.70
N GLN A 295 -11.63 23.38 11.99
CA GLN A 295 -11.07 22.73 10.80
C GLN A 295 -12.17 22.10 9.93
N GLY A 296 -11.81 21.70 8.70
CA GLY A 296 -12.64 20.81 7.90
C GLY A 296 -12.41 19.35 8.26
N LEU A 297 -13.45 18.53 8.13
CA LEU A 297 -13.36 17.07 8.07
C LEU A 297 -13.98 16.58 6.76
N SER A 298 -13.50 15.45 6.24
CA SER A 298 -14.19 14.74 5.17
C SER A 298 -15.57 14.27 5.64
N THR A 299 -16.53 14.09 4.74
CA THR A 299 -17.84 13.50 5.09
C THR A 299 -17.67 12.15 5.79
N THR A 300 -16.69 11.35 5.35
CA THR A 300 -16.38 10.04 5.95
C THR A 300 -15.87 10.17 7.38
N ASP A 301 -14.92 11.08 7.63
CA ASP A 301 -14.40 11.30 8.99
C ASP A 301 -15.44 11.93 9.91
N PHE A 302 -16.32 12.77 9.36
CA PHE A 302 -17.46 13.30 10.11
C PHE A 302 -18.47 12.21 10.49
N GLU A 303 -18.79 11.29 9.58
CA GLU A 303 -19.63 10.12 9.90
C GLU A 303 -18.98 9.24 10.99
N LYS A 304 -17.65 9.05 10.94
CA LYS A 304 -16.91 8.36 12.00
C LYS A 304 -17.01 9.11 13.33
N LEU A 305 -16.81 10.42 13.33
CA LEU A 305 -16.96 11.26 14.51
C LEU A 305 -18.36 11.14 15.12
N GLN A 306 -19.41 11.18 14.30
CA GLN A 306 -20.80 11.02 14.76
C GLN A 306 -21.05 9.64 15.37
N LYS A 307 -20.57 8.57 14.72
CA LYS A 307 -20.67 7.19 15.25
C LYS A 307 -19.87 7.00 16.54
N THR A 308 -18.86 7.83 16.78
CA THR A 308 -17.97 7.77 17.93
C THR A 308 -18.34 8.78 19.02
N GLN A 309 -19.53 9.38 18.95
CA GLN A 309 -20.01 10.29 20.00
C GLN A 309 -20.06 9.57 21.36
N GLY A 310 -19.49 10.17 22.41
CA GLY A 310 -19.28 9.52 23.70
C GLY A 310 -17.99 8.70 23.82
N GLY A 311 -17.27 8.50 22.70
CA GLY A 311 -15.97 7.84 22.64
C GLY A 311 -14.78 8.80 22.74
N LEU A 312 -13.64 8.40 22.19
CA LEU A 312 -12.39 9.17 22.17
C LEU A 312 -12.05 9.68 20.76
N ILE A 313 -11.40 10.83 20.72
CA ILE A 313 -10.72 11.38 19.55
C ILE A 313 -9.25 11.64 19.92
N SER A 314 -8.31 11.20 19.09
CA SER A 314 -6.91 11.62 19.20
C SER A 314 -6.56 12.61 18.09
N PHE A 315 -5.79 13.63 18.46
CA PHE A 315 -5.08 14.45 17.49
C PHE A 315 -3.66 13.90 17.35
N ASN A 316 -3.36 13.28 16.22
CA ASN A 316 -2.10 12.54 15.98
C ASN A 316 -0.90 13.46 15.68
N ASN A 317 -1.09 14.77 15.82
CA ASN A 317 -0.08 15.81 15.65
C ASN A 317 0.03 16.64 16.92
N PHE A 318 1.07 17.48 17.00
CA PHE A 318 1.09 18.57 17.98
C PHE A 318 -0.12 19.48 17.74
N LEU A 319 -1.00 19.56 18.73
CA LEU A 319 -2.30 20.19 18.58
C LEU A 319 -2.22 21.63 19.05
N SER A 320 -2.56 22.54 18.15
CA SER A 320 -2.64 23.96 18.45
C SER A 320 -4.07 24.46 18.38
N THR A 321 -4.38 25.34 19.33
CA THR A 321 -5.72 25.79 19.69
C THR A 321 -5.67 27.27 20.09
N SER A 322 -6.83 27.92 20.11
CA SER A 322 -6.97 29.33 20.49
C SER A 322 -7.94 29.49 21.66
N ARG A 323 -7.72 30.49 22.51
CA ARG A 323 -8.73 30.95 23.48
C ARG A 323 -9.87 31.73 22.82
N ASP A 324 -9.66 32.21 21.59
CA ASP A 324 -10.64 32.97 20.83
C ASP A 324 -11.51 32.04 19.95
N LYS A 325 -12.82 32.04 20.23
CA LYS A 325 -13.82 31.27 19.50
C LYS A 325 -13.95 31.73 18.06
N GLU A 326 -13.89 33.04 17.80
CA GLU A 326 -14.10 33.61 16.46
C GLU A 326 -12.93 33.30 15.53
N VAL A 327 -11.70 33.33 16.05
CA VAL A 327 -10.51 32.90 15.31
C VAL A 327 -10.69 31.45 14.84
N SER A 328 -11.09 30.57 15.74
CA SER A 328 -11.31 29.15 15.45
C SER A 328 -12.50 28.91 14.52
N LEU A 329 -13.64 29.57 14.75
CA LEU A 329 -14.81 29.49 13.89
C LEU A 329 -14.48 29.88 12.45
N GLY A 330 -13.64 30.90 12.28
CA GLY A 330 -13.14 31.32 10.96
C GLY A 330 -12.37 30.22 10.22
N PHE A 331 -11.72 29.27 10.91
CA PHE A 331 -11.11 28.09 10.28
C PHE A 331 -12.13 27.02 9.92
N ALA A 332 -13.16 26.79 10.76
CA ALA A 332 -14.22 25.81 10.50
C ALA A 332 -15.10 26.22 9.30
N GLN A 333 -15.43 27.50 9.17
CA GLN A 333 -16.29 28.02 8.10
C GLN A 333 -15.70 27.87 6.70
N VAL A 334 -14.38 27.76 6.55
CA VAL A 334 -13.77 27.58 5.23
C VAL A 334 -14.11 26.21 4.63
N ALA A 335 -14.42 25.21 5.45
CA ALA A 335 -14.85 23.91 4.96
C ALA A 335 -16.20 23.96 4.20
N LEU A 336 -16.99 25.03 4.36
CA LEU A 336 -18.26 25.21 3.64
C LEU A 336 -18.06 25.47 2.14
N THR A 337 -16.86 25.85 1.70
CA THR A 337 -16.58 26.12 0.28
C THR A 337 -16.19 24.86 -0.50
N LYS A 338 -16.21 23.69 0.13
CA LYS A 338 -15.69 22.43 -0.42
C LYS A 338 -16.82 21.38 -0.55
N PRO A 339 -16.88 20.64 -1.66
CA PRO A 339 -17.77 19.49 -1.78
C PRO A 339 -17.27 18.35 -0.88
N ASN A 340 -18.21 17.61 -0.26
CA ASN A 340 -17.92 16.44 0.59
C ASN A 340 -17.05 16.73 1.82
N THR A 341 -17.13 17.93 2.38
CA THR A 341 -16.51 18.27 3.67
C THR A 341 -17.50 18.93 4.63
N VAL A 342 -17.22 18.76 5.91
CA VAL A 342 -18.01 19.30 7.01
C VAL A 342 -17.10 20.21 7.84
N GLY A 343 -17.56 21.43 8.11
CA GLY A 343 -16.85 22.37 8.98
C GLY A 343 -17.10 22.03 10.44
N ILE A 344 -16.02 21.89 11.22
CA ILE A 344 -16.09 21.52 12.62
C ILE A 344 -15.41 22.59 13.47
N LEU A 345 -16.15 23.12 14.45
CA LEU A 345 -15.63 23.88 15.57
C LEU A 345 -15.56 22.97 16.80
N PHE A 346 -14.36 22.53 17.16
CA PHE A 346 -14.13 21.86 18.42
C PHE A 346 -14.09 22.87 19.56
N GLU A 347 -14.97 22.69 20.54
CA GLU A 347 -15.01 23.42 21.81
C GLU A 347 -14.45 22.50 22.90
N MET A 348 -13.21 22.73 23.32
CA MET A 348 -12.46 21.81 24.18
C MET A 348 -12.40 22.33 25.61
N THR A 349 -12.93 21.55 26.55
CA THR A 349 -12.85 21.82 27.99
C THR A 349 -11.60 21.18 28.57
N ILE A 350 -10.74 22.03 29.14
CA ILE A 350 -9.48 21.64 29.76
C ILE A 350 -9.61 21.76 31.26
N ASP A 351 -9.36 20.66 31.97
CA ASP A 351 -9.23 20.63 33.41
C ASP A 351 -7.75 20.38 33.79
N PRO A 352 -7.01 21.43 34.21
CA PRO A 352 -5.61 21.29 34.56
C PRO A 352 -5.36 20.39 35.77
N SER A 353 -6.37 20.09 36.59
CA SER A 353 -6.20 19.31 37.83
C SER A 353 -6.16 17.79 37.61
N VAL A 354 -6.67 17.33 36.47
CA VAL A 354 -6.76 15.90 36.10
C VAL A 354 -6.00 15.58 34.81
N SER A 355 -5.56 16.59 34.05
CA SER A 355 -4.85 16.38 32.79
C SER A 355 -3.42 15.88 33.02
N SER A 356 -3.11 14.72 32.45
CA SER A 356 -1.73 14.22 32.26
C SER A 356 -1.10 14.68 30.95
N ALA A 357 -1.93 15.04 29.95
CA ALA A 357 -1.45 15.51 28.66
C ALA A 357 -0.75 16.87 28.82
N PRO A 358 0.54 17.00 28.41
CA PRO A 358 1.24 18.27 28.49
C PRO A 358 0.65 19.30 27.53
N PHE A 359 0.32 20.48 28.06
CA PHE A 359 -0.09 21.65 27.28
C PHE A 359 0.42 22.95 27.91
N GLY A 360 0.63 23.98 27.09
CA GLY A 360 1.07 25.28 27.58
C GLY A 360 0.69 26.42 26.66
N SER A 361 0.43 27.59 27.26
CA SER A 361 0.38 28.86 26.53
C SER A 361 1.75 29.19 25.98
N THR A 362 1.80 29.47 24.69
CA THR A 362 3.03 29.82 23.97
C THR A 362 3.33 31.32 23.99
N GLU A 363 2.55 32.11 24.72
CA GLU A 363 2.72 33.56 24.85
C GLU A 363 4.17 33.91 25.25
N GLY A 364 4.80 34.78 24.45
CA GLY A 364 6.19 35.21 24.63
C GLY A 364 7.27 34.18 24.23
N MET A 365 6.90 32.92 23.98
CA MET A 365 7.81 31.82 23.61
C MET A 365 7.75 31.48 22.11
N GLY A 366 6.58 31.61 21.50
CA GLY A 366 6.40 31.42 20.06
C GLY A 366 6.95 32.56 19.22
N TYR A 367 7.09 32.33 17.91
CA TYR A 367 7.47 33.36 16.96
C TYR A 367 6.46 34.52 16.94
N PHE A 368 5.17 34.19 17.01
CA PHE A 368 4.08 35.17 17.08
C PHE A 368 3.84 35.60 18.53
N GLN A 369 4.45 36.72 18.92
CA GLN A 369 4.50 37.21 20.32
C GLN A 369 3.15 37.63 20.92
N ALA A 370 2.10 37.76 20.12
CA ALA A 370 0.83 38.35 20.53
C ALA A 370 -0.38 37.42 20.32
N GLU A 371 -0.15 36.14 20.02
CA GLU A 371 -1.22 35.14 19.91
C GLU A 371 -1.36 34.38 21.23
N GLU A 372 -2.59 34.29 21.75
CA GLU A 372 -2.93 33.42 22.89
C GLU A 372 -3.13 31.97 22.40
N GLU A 373 -2.05 31.36 21.92
CA GLU A 373 -2.03 29.97 21.45
C GLU A 373 -1.73 29.01 22.61
N ILE A 374 -2.60 28.00 22.79
CA ILE A 374 -2.33 26.85 23.65
C ILE A 374 -1.88 25.69 22.76
N LEU A 375 -0.66 25.21 23.00
CA LEU A 375 -0.06 24.09 22.29
C LEU A 375 -0.06 22.84 23.17
N PHE A 376 -0.47 21.72 22.59
CA PHE A 376 -0.50 20.40 23.20
C PHE A 376 0.55 19.49 22.55
N SER A 377 1.06 18.55 23.34
CA SER A 377 1.88 17.46 22.82
C SER A 377 1.17 16.66 21.72
N MET A 378 1.95 15.97 20.87
CA MET A 378 1.40 15.00 19.92
C MET A 378 0.59 13.88 20.60
N HIS A 379 -0.34 13.29 19.84
CA HIS A 379 -1.27 12.25 20.29
C HIS A 379 -1.98 12.64 21.59
N THR A 380 -2.61 13.81 21.58
CA THR A 380 -3.48 14.24 22.69
C THR A 380 -4.88 13.70 22.45
N VAL A 381 -5.44 13.07 23.48
CA VAL A 381 -6.73 12.38 23.43
C VAL A 381 -7.80 13.19 24.17
N PHE A 382 -9.00 13.25 23.60
CA PHE A 382 -10.17 13.91 24.18
C PHE A 382 -11.38 12.97 24.14
N CYS A 383 -12.26 13.06 25.13
CA CYS A 383 -13.60 12.47 25.05
C CYS A 383 -14.50 13.34 24.16
N ILE A 384 -15.27 12.69 23.28
CA ILE A 384 -16.24 13.34 22.41
C ILE A 384 -17.56 13.49 23.18
N GLY A 385 -17.98 14.73 23.38
CA GLY A 385 -19.24 15.12 24.00
C GLY A 385 -20.37 15.27 22.99
N GLU A 386 -21.12 16.37 23.10
CA GLU A 386 -22.26 16.64 22.24
C GLU A 386 -21.81 17.18 20.87
N ILE A 387 -22.47 16.72 19.80
CA ILE A 387 -22.27 17.22 18.43
C ILE A 387 -23.51 18.02 18.04
N LYS A 388 -23.35 19.32 17.83
CA LYS A 388 -24.43 20.27 17.55
C LYS A 388 -24.22 20.90 16.18
N GLN A 389 -25.28 20.97 15.37
CA GLN A 389 -25.23 21.79 14.15
C GLN A 389 -25.33 23.27 14.54
N ILE A 390 -24.46 24.12 14.01
CA ILE A 390 -24.43 25.56 14.35
C ILE A 390 -25.54 26.31 13.62
N ASP A 391 -25.80 25.95 12.36
CA ASP A 391 -26.88 26.50 11.54
C ASP A 391 -27.52 25.39 10.70
N ASN A 392 -28.85 25.27 10.77
CA ASN A 392 -29.69 24.30 10.06
C ASN A 392 -29.51 24.34 8.53
N SER A 393 -28.95 25.42 7.98
CA SER A 393 -28.72 25.57 6.54
C SER A 393 -27.31 25.19 6.06
N SER A 394 -26.38 24.89 6.97
CA SER A 394 -24.95 24.71 6.66
C SER A 394 -24.38 23.37 7.15
N THR A 395 -23.33 22.86 6.51
CA THR A 395 -22.55 21.71 6.98
C THR A 395 -21.54 22.10 8.07
N LEU A 396 -21.95 22.96 9.01
CA LEU A 396 -21.12 23.48 10.10
C LEU A 396 -21.60 22.97 11.46
N TYR A 397 -20.70 22.34 12.22
CA TYR A 397 -21.01 21.71 13.50
C TYR A 397 -20.06 22.20 14.59
N GLN A 398 -20.58 22.33 15.80
CA GLN A 398 -19.83 22.45 17.04
C GLN A 398 -19.73 21.06 17.69
N VAL A 399 -18.54 20.71 18.16
CA VAL A 399 -18.26 19.43 18.81
C VAL A 399 -17.64 19.72 20.16
N ASP A 400 -18.33 19.35 21.22
CA ASP A 400 -17.84 19.54 22.58
C ASP A 400 -16.83 18.42 22.88
N LEU A 401 -15.61 18.78 23.30
CA LEU A 401 -14.54 17.84 23.65
C LEU A 401 -14.11 18.07 25.10
N LYS A 402 -13.74 16.99 25.81
CA LYS A 402 -13.16 17.08 27.15
C LYS A 402 -11.81 16.39 27.20
N LEU A 403 -10.78 17.07 27.68
CA LEU A 403 -9.44 16.47 27.77
C LEU A 403 -9.46 15.27 28.73
N THR A 404 -8.85 14.16 28.31
CA THR A 404 -8.78 12.93 29.12
C THR A 404 -7.64 12.98 30.14
N SER A 405 -7.73 12.17 31.19
CA SER A 405 -6.70 12.00 32.23
C SER A 405 -6.02 10.63 32.13
N ASP A 406 -4.76 10.49 32.58
CA ASP A 406 -4.08 9.19 32.69
C ASP A 406 -4.76 8.23 33.69
N ASP A 407 -5.57 8.77 34.60
CA ASP A 407 -6.41 7.99 35.52
C ASP A 407 -7.64 7.38 34.82
N ASP A 408 -7.83 7.66 33.53
CA ASP A 408 -8.82 6.95 32.72
C ASP A 408 -8.38 5.49 32.57
N GLU A 409 -9.03 4.62 33.34
CA GLU A 409 -8.71 3.19 33.41
C GLU A 409 -8.76 2.54 32.01
N GLN A 410 -9.63 3.02 31.12
CA GLN A 410 -9.83 2.47 29.79
C GLN A 410 -8.69 2.87 28.86
N LEU A 411 -8.31 4.15 28.83
CA LEU A 411 -7.17 4.63 28.05
C LEU A 411 -5.86 3.97 28.51
N ARG A 412 -5.67 3.81 29.83
CA ARG A 412 -4.50 3.12 30.38
C ARG A 412 -4.43 1.65 29.98
N THR A 413 -5.56 0.95 30.07
CA THR A 413 -5.66 -0.47 29.67
C THR A 413 -5.36 -0.63 28.19
N LEU A 414 -5.95 0.24 27.36
CA LEU A 414 -5.74 0.28 25.93
C LEU A 414 -4.27 0.51 25.57
N THR A 415 -3.64 1.49 26.22
CA THR A 415 -2.23 1.84 26.00
C THR A 415 -1.32 0.68 26.37
N ASN A 416 -1.56 0.00 27.49
CA ASN A 416 -0.77 -1.17 27.88
C ASN A 416 -0.87 -2.30 26.86
N ARG A 417 -2.06 -2.51 26.27
CA ARG A 417 -2.25 -3.53 25.24
C ARG A 417 -1.55 -3.17 23.93
N ILE A 418 -1.62 -1.90 23.52
CA ILE A 418 -0.89 -1.41 22.35
C ILE A 418 0.63 -1.66 22.51
N ARG A 419 1.18 -1.55 23.72
CA ARG A 419 2.60 -1.84 23.99
C ARG A 419 2.97 -3.31 23.76
N GLU A 420 2.04 -4.24 23.87
CA GLU A 420 2.27 -5.67 23.56
C GLU A 420 2.59 -5.89 22.08
N GLU A 421 2.25 -4.95 21.18
CA GLU A 421 2.66 -5.01 19.77
C GLU A 421 4.15 -4.71 19.58
N THR A 422 4.80 -4.03 20.52
CA THR A 422 6.22 -3.70 20.44
C THR A 422 6.94 -4.12 21.71
N PRO A 423 7.05 -5.43 22.00
CA PRO A 423 7.81 -5.91 23.13
C PRO A 423 9.29 -5.52 22.97
N GLY A 424 9.90 -5.04 24.05
CA GLY A 424 11.31 -4.66 24.08
C GLY A 424 11.65 -3.84 25.33
N GLU A 425 12.90 -3.93 25.76
CA GLU A 425 13.40 -3.23 26.94
C GLU A 425 13.88 -1.81 26.60
N THR A 426 14.34 -1.58 25.36
CA THR A 426 14.86 -0.29 24.92
C THR A 426 13.99 0.36 23.84
N GLY A 427 13.99 1.71 23.79
CA GLY A 427 13.26 2.46 22.76
C GLY A 427 13.65 2.06 21.33
N TRP A 428 14.94 1.82 21.09
CA TRP A 428 15.43 1.39 19.79
C TRP A 428 14.93 0.01 19.35
N GLN A 429 14.88 -0.98 20.27
CA GLN A 429 14.31 -2.30 19.97
C GLN A 429 12.84 -2.19 19.55
N ARG A 430 12.05 -1.44 20.34
CA ARG A 430 10.63 -1.22 20.09
C ARG A 430 10.40 -0.48 18.77
N LEU A 431 11.25 0.51 18.46
CA LEU A 431 11.21 1.24 17.19
C LEU A 431 11.47 0.32 16.01
N SER A 432 12.51 -0.52 16.06
CA SER A 432 12.83 -1.45 14.96
C SER A 432 11.67 -2.40 14.67
N LEU A 433 11.03 -2.95 15.71
CA LEU A 433 9.89 -3.85 15.54
C LEU A 433 8.66 -3.12 14.99
N LEU A 434 8.41 -1.88 15.44
CA LEU A 434 7.36 -1.03 14.89
C LEU A 434 7.58 -0.78 13.40
N LEU A 435 8.81 -0.48 12.99
CA LEU A 435 9.17 -0.26 11.59
C LEU A 435 8.86 -1.48 10.71
N VAL A 436 9.16 -2.69 11.18
CA VAL A 436 8.78 -3.92 10.48
C VAL A 436 7.25 -3.99 10.31
N LYS A 437 6.49 -3.72 11.37
CA LYS A 437 5.02 -3.77 11.34
C LYS A 437 4.39 -2.77 10.38
N ILE A 438 4.98 -1.58 10.22
CA ILE A 438 4.46 -0.56 9.30
C ILE A 438 5.03 -0.68 7.88
N GLY A 439 5.86 -1.71 7.60
CA GLY A 439 6.42 -2.01 6.28
C GLY A 439 7.71 -1.24 5.93
N GLN A 440 8.39 -0.66 6.91
CA GLN A 440 9.61 0.15 6.74
C GLN A 440 10.88 -0.69 6.90
N PHE A 441 11.04 -1.69 6.03
CA PHE A 441 12.07 -2.73 6.15
C PHE A 441 13.51 -2.21 6.06
N ASN A 442 13.78 -1.25 5.17
CA ASN A 442 15.12 -0.64 5.02
C ASN A 442 15.57 0.00 6.34
N LYS A 443 14.68 0.77 6.97
CA LYS A 443 15.02 1.45 8.22
C LYS A 443 15.11 0.48 9.40
N ALA A 444 14.23 -0.52 9.44
CA ALA A 444 14.33 -1.59 10.42
C ALA A 444 15.68 -2.32 10.34
N LYS A 445 16.17 -2.63 9.12
CA LYS A 445 17.48 -3.24 8.87
C LYS A 445 18.60 -2.41 9.50
N GLU A 446 18.67 -1.11 9.17
CA GLU A 446 19.71 -0.21 9.69
C GLU A 446 19.72 -0.19 11.22
N LEU A 447 18.54 -0.09 11.84
CA LEU A 447 18.46 -0.04 13.31
C LEU A 447 18.84 -1.36 13.97
N TYR A 448 18.41 -2.50 13.42
CA TYR A 448 18.83 -3.79 13.96
C TYR A 448 20.33 -4.05 13.79
N GLN A 449 20.96 -3.56 12.73
CA GLN A 449 22.42 -3.62 12.56
C GLN A 449 23.14 -2.80 13.63
N VAL A 450 22.69 -1.58 13.90
CA VAL A 450 23.24 -0.74 14.98
C VAL A 450 23.04 -1.39 16.36
N LEU A 451 21.86 -1.97 16.61
CA LEU A 451 21.58 -2.70 17.86
C LEU A 451 22.50 -3.91 18.03
N LEU A 452 22.76 -4.64 16.96
CA LEU A 452 23.65 -5.80 16.94
C LEU A 452 25.11 -5.41 17.26
N GLU A 453 25.58 -4.24 16.79
CA GLU A 453 26.91 -3.71 17.11
C GLU A 453 27.04 -3.26 18.58
N GLN A 454 25.93 -2.88 19.21
CA GLN A 454 25.91 -2.30 20.57
C GLN A 454 25.69 -3.34 21.67
N THR A 455 25.07 -4.48 21.36
CA THR A 455 24.81 -5.51 22.36
C THR A 455 25.95 -6.52 22.47
N SER A 456 26.11 -7.08 23.66
CA SER A 456 26.97 -8.26 23.90
C SER A 456 26.20 -9.44 24.48
N ASP A 457 24.88 -9.28 24.68
CA ASP A 457 24.01 -10.33 25.18
C ASP A 457 23.68 -11.32 24.05
N ARG A 458 23.96 -12.61 24.29
CA ARG A 458 23.77 -13.64 23.27
C ARG A 458 22.31 -13.81 22.86
N SER A 459 21.38 -13.67 23.81
CA SER A 459 19.96 -13.83 23.53
C SER A 459 19.44 -12.67 22.70
N GLU A 460 19.84 -11.44 23.03
CA GLU A 460 19.51 -10.27 22.21
C GLU A 460 20.09 -10.38 20.79
N ILE A 461 21.37 -10.80 20.67
CA ILE A 461 22.02 -11.03 19.37
C ILE A 461 21.19 -11.97 18.49
N ALA A 462 20.73 -13.09 19.05
CA ALA A 462 19.95 -14.05 18.30
C ALA A 462 18.53 -13.56 17.96
N ILE A 463 17.89 -12.78 18.84
CA ILE A 463 16.63 -12.09 18.53
C ILE A 463 16.82 -11.09 17.37
N TYR A 464 17.88 -10.28 17.40
CA TYR A 464 18.16 -9.32 16.33
C TYR A 464 18.50 -9.98 15.02
N HIS A 465 19.28 -11.08 15.05
CA HIS A 465 19.51 -11.90 13.87
C HIS A 465 18.20 -12.47 13.33
N ASN A 466 17.31 -13.01 14.17
CA ASN A 466 16.02 -13.50 13.71
C ASN A 466 15.14 -12.39 13.10
N ASN A 467 15.11 -11.20 13.70
CA ASN A 467 14.38 -10.06 13.15
C ASN A 467 14.99 -9.53 11.85
N LEU A 468 16.33 -9.49 11.74
CA LEU A 468 17.01 -9.17 10.49
C LEU A 468 16.71 -10.20 9.41
N GLY A 469 16.66 -11.48 9.76
CA GLY A 469 16.22 -12.55 8.85
C GLY A 469 14.82 -12.29 8.30
N SER A 470 13.88 -11.90 9.17
CA SER A 470 12.52 -11.52 8.77
C SER A 470 12.49 -10.28 7.88
N VAL A 471 13.28 -9.25 8.22
CA VAL A 471 13.40 -8.05 7.40
C VAL A 471 13.95 -8.38 6.01
N MET A 472 14.99 -9.21 5.91
CA MET A 472 15.58 -9.60 4.63
C MET A 472 14.60 -10.44 3.79
N ASP A 473 13.88 -11.37 4.41
CA ASP A 473 12.85 -12.18 3.73
C ASP A 473 11.73 -11.29 3.16
N ASN A 474 11.25 -10.31 3.94
CA ASN A 474 10.28 -9.31 3.49
C ASN A 474 10.83 -8.36 2.41
N GLN A 475 12.15 -8.22 2.29
CA GLN A 475 12.80 -7.44 1.22
C GLN A 475 13.06 -8.27 -0.05
N GLY A 476 12.83 -9.58 0.00
CA GLY A 476 13.18 -10.52 -1.07
C GLY A 476 14.67 -10.88 -1.13
N ASP A 477 15.46 -10.54 -0.10
CA ASP A 477 16.88 -10.88 0.04
C ASP A 477 17.03 -12.22 0.78
N TYR A 478 16.66 -13.30 0.09
CA TYR A 478 16.51 -14.61 0.70
C TYR A 478 17.84 -15.21 1.18
N GLU A 479 18.96 -14.92 0.51
CA GLU A 479 20.28 -15.41 0.91
C GLU A 479 20.70 -14.82 2.27
N ASN A 480 20.58 -13.50 2.43
CA ASN A 480 20.87 -12.87 3.72
C ASN A 480 19.83 -13.26 4.77
N ALA A 481 18.57 -13.46 4.39
CA ALA A 481 17.54 -13.94 5.32
C ALA A 481 17.94 -15.29 5.95
N ILE A 482 18.34 -16.26 5.12
CA ILE A 482 18.84 -17.57 5.59
C ILE A 482 20.05 -17.38 6.49
N TRP A 483 21.04 -16.58 6.05
CA TRP A 483 22.25 -16.35 6.83
C TRP A 483 21.92 -15.84 8.24
N TYR A 484 21.06 -14.82 8.34
CA TYR A 484 20.64 -14.25 9.61
C TYR A 484 19.88 -15.25 10.48
N TYR A 485 18.95 -16.02 9.91
CA TYR A 485 18.25 -17.06 10.65
C TYR A 485 19.19 -18.18 11.12
N GLU A 486 20.20 -18.55 10.33
CA GLU A 486 21.23 -19.53 10.72
C GLU A 486 22.10 -19.01 11.87
N GLN A 487 22.47 -17.73 11.86
CA GLN A 487 23.18 -17.11 12.99
C GLN A 487 22.35 -17.14 14.28
N ALA A 488 21.06 -16.82 14.20
CA ALA A 488 20.15 -16.93 15.34
C ALA A 488 20.03 -18.37 15.84
N LEU A 489 19.84 -19.31 14.91
CA LEU A 489 19.73 -20.75 15.20
C LEU A 489 20.99 -21.30 15.88
N GLU A 490 22.19 -20.90 15.43
CA GLU A 490 23.45 -21.35 16.03
C GLU A 490 23.57 -20.94 17.50
N VAL A 491 23.10 -19.73 17.84
CA VAL A 491 23.07 -19.26 19.23
C VAL A 491 22.05 -20.06 20.03
N TRP A 492 20.81 -20.20 19.53
CA TRP A 492 19.74 -20.96 20.17
C TRP A 492 20.13 -22.41 20.46
N GLN A 493 20.81 -23.08 19.54
CA GLN A 493 21.28 -24.44 19.74
C GLN A 493 22.29 -24.58 20.89
N LYS A 494 23.04 -23.49 21.20
CA LYS A 494 24.04 -23.48 22.28
C LYS A 494 23.48 -23.02 23.62
N THR A 495 22.40 -22.24 23.61
CA THR A 495 21.89 -21.55 24.81
C THR A 495 20.57 -22.11 25.33
N LEU A 496 19.75 -22.70 24.47
CA LEU A 496 18.39 -23.13 24.79
C LEU A 496 18.28 -24.67 24.87
N PRO A 497 17.33 -25.19 25.67
CA PRO A 497 16.95 -26.60 25.63
C PRO A 497 16.49 -27.03 24.23
N LEU A 498 16.65 -28.31 23.90
CA LEU A 498 16.29 -28.86 22.59
C LEU A 498 14.79 -28.74 22.23
N ASN A 499 13.91 -28.49 23.21
CA ASN A 499 12.47 -28.35 23.04
C ASN A 499 12.00 -26.89 23.09
N ASP A 500 12.92 -25.92 23.02
CA ASP A 500 12.56 -24.50 23.06
C ASP A 500 11.88 -24.06 21.76
N SER A 501 10.79 -23.29 21.89
CA SER A 501 10.00 -22.80 20.76
C SER A 501 10.83 -21.93 19.80
N ASN A 502 11.86 -21.23 20.27
CA ASN A 502 12.73 -20.43 19.40
C ASN A 502 13.50 -21.30 18.38
N LEU A 503 13.89 -22.53 18.75
CA LEU A 503 14.53 -23.47 17.81
C LEU A 503 13.55 -23.90 16.72
N ILE A 504 12.31 -24.20 17.10
CA ILE A 504 11.23 -24.60 16.19
C ILE A 504 10.94 -23.45 15.22
N VAL A 505 10.79 -22.22 15.73
CA VAL A 505 10.57 -21.01 14.95
C VAL A 505 11.72 -20.76 13.98
N SER A 506 12.98 -20.87 14.40
CA SER A 506 14.13 -20.68 13.49
C SER A 506 14.15 -21.71 12.36
N TYR A 507 13.89 -22.99 12.64
CA TYR A 507 13.79 -24.00 11.58
C TYR A 507 12.62 -23.73 10.63
N ASN A 508 11.46 -23.33 11.16
CA ASN A 508 10.30 -22.96 10.35
C ASN A 508 10.60 -21.72 9.49
N ASN A 509 11.29 -20.71 10.02
CA ASN A 509 11.65 -19.50 9.27
C ASN A 509 12.61 -19.81 8.11
N ILE A 510 13.65 -20.62 8.34
CA ILE A 510 14.58 -21.06 7.28
C ILE A 510 13.83 -21.88 6.23
N GLY A 511 12.95 -22.80 6.66
CA GLY A 511 12.07 -23.54 5.75
C GLY A 511 11.15 -22.63 4.94
N GLY A 512 10.68 -21.55 5.55
CA GLY A 512 9.88 -20.48 4.93
C GLY A 512 10.62 -19.82 3.78
N VAL A 513 11.85 -19.39 4.02
CA VAL A 513 12.69 -18.76 2.99
C VAL A 513 12.98 -19.72 1.86
N TYR A 514 13.36 -20.97 2.14
CA TYR A 514 13.58 -21.97 1.08
C TYR A 514 12.31 -22.28 0.27
N LYS A 515 11.13 -22.24 0.89
CA LYS A 515 9.86 -22.36 0.18
C LYS A 515 9.63 -21.14 -0.74
N ASN A 516 9.91 -19.92 -0.27
CA ASN A 516 9.82 -18.70 -1.06
C ASN A 516 10.83 -18.67 -2.23
N MET A 517 11.95 -19.37 -2.09
CA MET A 517 12.96 -19.59 -3.13
C MET A 517 12.62 -20.75 -4.10
N GLY A 518 11.50 -21.45 -3.91
CA GLY A 518 11.14 -22.62 -4.72
C GLY A 518 12.03 -23.86 -4.49
N GLU A 519 12.89 -23.86 -3.46
CA GLU A 519 13.76 -24.97 -3.09
C GLU A 519 13.05 -25.95 -2.14
N TYR A 520 11.96 -26.54 -2.63
CA TYR A 520 10.99 -27.30 -1.82
C TYR A 520 11.60 -28.46 -1.03
N SER A 521 12.60 -29.17 -1.57
CA SER A 521 13.28 -30.26 -0.84
C SER A 521 14.05 -29.76 0.37
N LYS A 522 14.69 -28.58 0.30
CA LYS A 522 15.36 -27.98 1.46
C LYS A 522 14.33 -27.47 2.45
N ALA A 523 13.27 -26.80 1.98
CA ALA A 523 12.18 -26.35 2.84
C ALA A 523 11.59 -27.50 3.68
N LEU A 524 11.26 -28.64 3.05
CA LEU A 524 10.79 -29.83 3.73
C LEU A 524 11.79 -30.34 4.77
N SER A 525 13.08 -30.42 4.44
CA SER A 525 14.10 -30.87 5.41
C SER A 525 14.15 -30.01 6.68
N PHE A 526 13.96 -28.70 6.56
CA PHE A 526 13.92 -27.80 7.71
C PHE A 526 12.61 -27.92 8.50
N TYR A 527 11.47 -28.00 7.82
CA TYR A 527 10.18 -28.24 8.49
C TYR A 527 10.10 -29.62 9.17
N GLU A 528 10.70 -30.65 8.59
CA GLU A 528 10.82 -31.98 9.19
C GLU A 528 11.61 -31.93 10.49
N LYS A 529 12.73 -31.17 10.56
CA LYS A 529 13.47 -30.97 11.81
C LYS A 529 12.62 -30.28 12.88
N ALA A 530 11.87 -29.24 12.51
CA ALA A 530 10.94 -28.56 13.42
C ALA A 530 9.85 -29.54 13.93
N CYS A 531 9.27 -30.31 13.01
CA CYS A 531 8.26 -31.32 13.32
C CYS A 531 8.80 -32.42 14.24
N GLU A 532 10.01 -32.93 13.99
CA GLU A 532 10.65 -33.95 14.82
C GLU A 532 10.87 -33.49 16.26
N ILE A 533 11.26 -32.22 16.45
CA ILE A 533 11.39 -31.63 17.78
C ILE A 533 10.03 -31.59 18.47
N CYS A 534 8.99 -31.13 17.77
CA CYS A 534 7.63 -31.08 18.29
C CYS A 534 7.13 -32.48 18.69
N GLU A 535 7.25 -33.47 17.80
CA GLU A 535 6.76 -34.84 18.04
C GLU A 535 7.48 -35.56 19.17
N LYS A 536 8.79 -35.32 19.35
CA LYS A 536 9.59 -35.97 20.40
C LYS A 536 9.42 -35.32 21.77
N MET A 537 9.18 -34.01 21.83
CA MET A 537 9.34 -33.22 23.05
C MET A 537 8.08 -32.50 23.51
N LEU A 538 7.06 -32.34 22.66
CA LEU A 538 5.82 -31.64 22.97
C LEU A 538 4.63 -32.61 23.00
N PRO A 539 3.51 -32.23 23.66
CA PRO A 539 2.28 -33.02 23.60
C PRO A 539 1.78 -33.21 22.17
N ALA A 540 1.11 -34.34 21.89
CA ALA A 540 0.63 -34.67 20.53
C ALA A 540 -0.38 -33.67 19.93
N ASN A 541 -0.97 -32.79 20.75
CA ASN A 541 -1.86 -31.73 20.30
C ASN A 541 -1.20 -30.34 20.44
N ASP A 542 0.12 -30.22 20.50
CA ASP A 542 0.76 -28.91 20.64
C ASP A 542 0.54 -28.02 19.39
N PRO A 543 0.17 -26.72 19.53
CA PRO A 543 0.03 -25.80 18.41
C PRO A 543 1.27 -25.70 17.51
N ASP A 544 2.48 -25.81 18.05
CA ASP A 544 3.73 -25.72 17.27
C ASP A 544 3.82 -26.88 16.25
N LEU A 545 3.33 -28.07 16.61
CA LEU A 545 3.25 -29.22 15.69
C LEU A 545 2.28 -28.93 14.53
N ALA A 546 1.15 -28.28 14.82
CA ALA A 546 0.17 -27.92 13.80
C ALA A 546 0.72 -26.85 12.83
N ILE A 547 1.55 -25.92 13.31
CA ILE A 547 2.26 -24.95 12.47
C ILE A 547 3.22 -25.66 11.52
N SER A 548 4.03 -26.61 12.01
CA SER A 548 4.94 -27.39 11.15
C SER A 548 4.18 -28.22 10.10
N TYR A 549 3.06 -28.85 10.44
CA TYR A 549 2.21 -29.54 9.47
C TYR A 549 1.60 -28.58 8.43
N ASN A 550 1.13 -27.40 8.83
CA ASN A 550 0.66 -26.38 7.88
C ASN A 550 1.77 -25.97 6.90
N ASN A 551 2.99 -25.76 7.39
CA ASN A 551 4.13 -25.37 6.58
C ASN A 551 4.48 -26.44 5.54
N MET A 552 4.52 -27.72 5.94
CA MET A 552 4.72 -28.85 5.03
C MET A 552 3.58 -28.97 4.02
N GLY A 553 2.32 -28.77 4.45
CA GLY A 553 1.16 -28.76 3.58
C GLY A 553 1.29 -27.73 2.45
N GLY A 554 1.78 -26.53 2.78
CA GLY A 554 2.02 -25.47 1.78
C GLY A 554 3.13 -25.80 0.78
N VAL A 555 4.17 -26.52 1.20
CA VAL A 555 5.20 -26.98 0.26
C VAL A 555 4.63 -28.02 -0.71
N TYR A 556 3.86 -28.98 -0.22
CA TYR A 556 3.23 -29.99 -1.09
C TYR A 556 2.18 -29.39 -2.02
N ASP A 557 1.45 -28.36 -1.59
CA ASP A 557 0.51 -27.62 -2.45
C ASP A 557 1.24 -26.94 -3.61
N ASN A 558 2.33 -26.22 -3.32
CA ASN A 558 3.18 -25.59 -4.34
C ASN A 558 3.84 -26.60 -5.30
N MET A 559 4.09 -27.83 -4.85
CA MET A 559 4.61 -28.91 -5.69
C MET A 559 3.52 -29.61 -6.53
N GLY A 560 2.24 -29.27 -6.34
CA GLY A 560 1.09 -29.91 -6.98
C GLY A 560 0.73 -31.28 -6.40
N GLU A 561 1.28 -31.64 -5.24
CA GLU A 561 0.99 -32.88 -4.53
C GLU A 561 -0.22 -32.69 -3.59
N TYR A 562 -1.35 -32.31 -4.18
CA TYR A 562 -2.54 -31.84 -3.46
C TYR A 562 -3.10 -32.83 -2.42
N SER A 563 -2.98 -34.15 -2.66
CA SER A 563 -3.41 -35.16 -1.70
C SER A 563 -2.55 -35.18 -0.43
N LYS A 564 -1.23 -34.98 -0.56
CA LYS A 564 -0.34 -34.83 0.60
C LYS A 564 -0.59 -33.50 1.30
N ALA A 565 -0.77 -32.42 0.54
CA ALA A 565 -1.10 -31.11 1.10
C ALA A 565 -2.36 -31.16 1.99
N LEU A 566 -3.46 -31.74 1.48
CA LEU A 566 -4.69 -31.95 2.25
C LEU A 566 -4.44 -32.78 3.51
N SER A 567 -3.70 -33.89 3.41
CA SER A 567 -3.38 -34.74 4.56
C SER A 567 -2.68 -33.96 5.69
N PHE A 568 -1.70 -33.13 5.36
CA PHE A 568 -0.99 -32.30 6.35
C PHE A 568 -1.87 -31.17 6.91
N TYR A 569 -2.63 -30.48 6.07
CA TYR A 569 -3.56 -29.43 6.52
C TYR A 569 -4.68 -29.98 7.40
N GLU A 570 -5.19 -31.17 7.11
CA GLU A 570 -6.19 -31.86 7.94
C GLU A 570 -5.62 -32.21 9.32
N LYS A 571 -4.40 -32.75 9.40
CA LYS A 571 -3.72 -32.99 10.68
C LYS A 571 -3.57 -31.72 11.51
N ALA A 572 -3.11 -30.63 10.89
CA ALA A 572 -3.01 -29.34 11.58
C ALA A 572 -4.38 -28.85 12.07
N CYS A 573 -5.41 -28.95 11.22
CA CYS A 573 -6.79 -28.58 11.56
C CYS A 573 -7.35 -29.39 12.72
N GLU A 574 -7.07 -30.69 12.79
CA GLU A 574 -7.47 -31.56 13.89
C GLU A 574 -6.83 -31.15 15.23
N ILE A 575 -5.55 -30.79 15.22
CA ILE A 575 -4.85 -30.30 16.40
C ILE A 575 -5.50 -28.98 16.86
N PHE A 576 -5.64 -27.99 15.97
CA PHE A 576 -6.23 -26.69 16.33
C PHE A 576 -7.66 -26.81 16.86
N LYS A 577 -8.48 -27.70 16.30
CA LYS A 577 -9.84 -27.96 16.80
C LYS A 577 -9.88 -28.59 18.19
N LYS A 578 -8.82 -29.33 18.58
CA LYS A 578 -8.71 -29.93 19.92
C LYS A 578 -8.14 -28.96 20.94
N THR A 579 -7.23 -28.08 20.53
CA THR A 579 -6.58 -27.11 21.43
C THR A 579 -7.36 -25.83 21.62
N HIS A 580 -8.11 -25.40 20.61
CA HIS A 580 -8.79 -24.13 20.61
C HIS A 580 -10.31 -24.27 20.53
N PRO A 581 -11.08 -23.27 21.00
CA PRO A 581 -12.49 -23.17 20.72
C PRO A 581 -12.77 -23.20 19.21
N ALA A 582 -13.94 -23.72 18.81
CA ALA A 582 -14.31 -23.88 17.40
C ALA A 582 -14.28 -22.56 16.58
N ASN A 583 -14.35 -21.42 17.26
CA ASN A 583 -14.34 -20.09 16.69
C ASN A 583 -12.95 -19.40 16.76
N HIS A 584 -11.89 -20.13 17.08
CA HIS A 584 -10.54 -19.56 17.15
C HIS A 584 -9.98 -19.23 15.76
N PRO A 585 -9.25 -18.11 15.58
CA PRO A 585 -8.68 -17.70 14.30
C PRO A 585 -7.78 -18.75 13.63
N GLU A 586 -7.06 -19.55 14.40
CA GLU A 586 -6.21 -20.63 13.83
C GLU A 586 -7.04 -21.72 13.13
N VAL A 587 -8.26 -21.99 13.60
CA VAL A 587 -9.19 -22.91 12.91
C VAL A 587 -9.62 -22.30 11.57
N ALA A 588 -9.83 -20.98 11.51
CA ALA A 588 -10.10 -20.28 10.26
C ALA A 588 -8.90 -20.34 9.29
N THR A 589 -7.67 -20.19 9.79
CA THR A 589 -6.45 -20.38 8.99
C THR A 589 -6.39 -21.79 8.39
N SER A 590 -6.69 -22.83 9.15
CA SER A 590 -6.75 -24.20 8.60
C SER A 590 -7.81 -24.34 7.50
N PHE A 591 -8.99 -23.74 7.65
CA PHE A 591 -10.00 -23.76 6.59
C PHE A 591 -9.56 -22.99 5.34
N ASN A 592 -8.88 -21.86 5.50
CA ASN A 592 -8.27 -21.16 4.37
C ASN A 592 -7.26 -22.04 3.63
N ASN A 593 -6.37 -22.73 4.35
CA ASN A 593 -5.38 -23.63 3.75
C ASN A 593 -6.01 -24.80 2.98
N VAL A 594 -7.04 -25.43 3.55
CA VAL A 594 -7.79 -26.49 2.85
C VAL A 594 -8.54 -25.94 1.64
N GLY A 595 -9.13 -24.75 1.76
CA GLY A 595 -9.77 -24.04 0.65
C GLY A 595 -8.81 -23.75 -0.50
N LEU A 596 -7.55 -23.41 -0.20
CA LEU A 596 -6.51 -23.16 -1.20
C LEU A 596 -6.22 -24.39 -2.05
N VAL A 597 -6.09 -25.56 -1.43
CA VAL A 597 -5.87 -26.80 -2.18
C VAL A 597 -7.06 -27.14 -3.09
N TYR A 598 -8.30 -27.00 -2.59
CA TYR A 598 -9.49 -27.20 -3.43
C TYR A 598 -9.59 -26.19 -4.56
N SER A 599 -9.14 -24.94 -4.35
CA SER A 599 -9.03 -23.93 -5.40
C SER A 599 -8.06 -24.38 -6.49
N ASN A 600 -6.87 -24.87 -6.11
CA ASN A 600 -5.85 -25.32 -7.06
C ASN A 600 -6.29 -26.57 -7.85
N ILE A 601 -7.08 -27.46 -7.23
CA ILE A 601 -7.70 -28.61 -7.92
C ILE A 601 -8.84 -28.18 -8.88
N GLY A 602 -9.36 -26.96 -8.75
CA GLY A 602 -10.50 -26.43 -9.52
C GLY A 602 -11.88 -26.75 -8.93
N GLU A 603 -11.94 -27.24 -7.69
CA GLU A 603 -13.19 -27.48 -6.94
C GLU A 603 -13.67 -26.18 -6.28
N TYR A 604 -13.92 -25.14 -7.08
CA TYR A 604 -14.15 -23.78 -6.59
C TYR A 604 -15.32 -23.65 -5.61
N SER A 605 -16.41 -24.40 -5.79
CA SER A 605 -17.54 -24.40 -4.84
C SER A 605 -17.16 -24.97 -3.46
N LYS A 606 -16.29 -26.00 -3.42
CA LYS A 606 -15.80 -26.55 -2.15
C LYS A 606 -14.83 -25.57 -1.50
N ALA A 607 -13.91 -24.99 -2.28
CA ALA A 607 -13.00 -23.96 -1.82
C ALA A 607 -13.76 -22.78 -1.19
N LEU A 608 -14.76 -22.26 -1.90
CA LEU A 608 -15.64 -21.19 -1.44
C LEU A 608 -16.31 -21.56 -0.11
N SER A 609 -16.85 -22.78 0.03
CA SER A 609 -17.46 -23.23 1.30
C SER A 609 -16.47 -23.23 2.47
N PHE A 610 -15.20 -23.59 2.24
CA PHE A 610 -14.17 -23.52 3.29
C PHE A 610 -13.79 -22.08 3.63
N TYR A 611 -13.64 -21.21 2.62
CA TYR A 611 -13.37 -19.80 2.85
C TYR A 611 -14.52 -19.06 3.54
N GLU A 612 -15.77 -19.40 3.24
CA GLU A 612 -16.95 -18.87 3.92
C GLU A 612 -17.00 -19.32 5.39
N LYS A 613 -16.60 -20.56 5.71
CA LYS A 613 -16.46 -21.02 7.10
C LYS A 613 -15.36 -20.25 7.84
N ALA A 614 -14.21 -20.02 7.18
CA ALA A 614 -13.14 -19.22 7.74
C ALA A 614 -13.61 -17.77 7.99
N LEU A 615 -14.31 -17.18 7.02
CA LEU A 615 -14.88 -15.85 7.12
C LEU A 615 -15.91 -15.76 8.26
N ASP A 616 -16.83 -16.72 8.39
CA ASP A 616 -17.83 -16.75 9.46
C ASP A 616 -17.19 -16.83 10.85
N ILE A 617 -16.14 -17.64 11.01
CA ILE A 617 -15.36 -17.69 12.24
C ILE A 617 -14.74 -16.31 12.53
N CYS A 618 -14.01 -15.76 11.56
CA CYS A 618 -13.36 -14.46 11.70
C CYS A 618 -14.37 -13.34 11.99
N GLN A 619 -15.54 -13.30 11.33
CA GLN A 619 -16.55 -12.26 11.57
C GLN A 619 -17.15 -12.35 12.98
N LYS A 620 -17.27 -13.56 13.53
CA LYS A 620 -17.82 -13.78 14.88
C LYS A 620 -16.82 -13.49 15.99
N THR A 621 -15.52 -13.57 15.72
CA THR A 621 -14.48 -13.48 16.77
C THR A 621 -13.50 -12.35 16.60
N LEU A 622 -13.38 -11.82 15.39
CA LEU A 622 -12.43 -10.78 15.05
C LEU A 622 -13.13 -9.46 14.75
N PRO A 623 -12.42 -8.35 15.00
CA PRO A 623 -12.79 -7.01 14.55
C PRO A 623 -13.16 -6.93 13.08
N SER A 624 -14.08 -6.05 12.70
CA SER A 624 -14.45 -5.83 11.29
C SER A 624 -13.29 -5.37 10.40
N ASN A 625 -12.23 -4.79 10.98
CA ASN A 625 -11.01 -4.35 10.32
C ASN A 625 -9.80 -5.29 10.55
N HIS A 626 -9.99 -6.49 11.09
CA HIS A 626 -8.88 -7.41 11.33
C HIS A 626 -8.26 -7.91 10.01
N PRO A 627 -6.92 -7.97 9.86
CA PRO A 627 -6.26 -8.44 8.63
C PRO A 627 -6.71 -9.83 8.16
N SER A 628 -6.98 -10.76 9.07
CA SER A 628 -7.52 -12.09 8.73
C SER A 628 -8.85 -12.07 7.99
N LEU A 629 -9.72 -11.06 8.20
CA LEU A 629 -10.92 -10.89 7.38
C LEU A 629 -10.55 -10.53 5.94
N ALA A 630 -9.54 -9.66 5.77
CA ALA A 630 -9.04 -9.27 4.45
C ALA A 630 -8.50 -10.50 3.68
N ILE A 631 -7.81 -11.42 4.37
CA ILE A 631 -7.36 -12.69 3.77
C ILE A 631 -8.55 -13.52 3.30
N SER A 632 -9.55 -13.74 4.16
CA SER A 632 -10.74 -14.54 3.81
C SER A 632 -11.57 -13.91 2.68
N TYR A 633 -11.82 -12.60 2.71
CA TYR A 633 -12.48 -11.90 1.61
C TYR A 633 -11.66 -11.95 0.32
N GLY A 634 -10.33 -11.82 0.39
CA GLY A 634 -9.45 -11.94 -0.77
C GLY A 634 -9.54 -13.31 -1.42
N ASN A 635 -9.51 -14.38 -0.62
CA ASN A 635 -9.67 -15.75 -1.09
C ASN A 635 -11.05 -15.97 -1.75
N ILE A 636 -12.11 -15.47 -1.14
CA ILE A 636 -13.47 -15.51 -1.70
C ILE A 636 -13.54 -14.72 -3.02
N GLY A 637 -12.92 -13.53 -3.07
CA GLY A 637 -12.81 -12.72 -4.28
C GLY A 637 -12.13 -13.48 -5.42
N THR A 638 -11.03 -14.19 -5.13
CA THR A 638 -10.34 -15.05 -6.10
C THR A 638 -11.25 -16.17 -6.60
N MET A 639 -12.07 -16.76 -5.72
CA MET A 639 -13.01 -17.82 -6.14
C MET A 639 -14.08 -17.29 -7.07
N TYR A 640 -14.69 -16.15 -6.74
CA TYR A 640 -15.65 -15.51 -7.63
C TYR A 640 -15.04 -15.11 -8.97
N MET A 641 -13.80 -14.61 -8.96
CA MET A 641 -13.07 -14.29 -10.19
C MET A 641 -12.87 -15.55 -11.06
N ASN A 642 -12.45 -16.67 -10.46
CA ASN A 642 -12.24 -17.94 -11.18
C ASN A 642 -13.54 -18.56 -11.71
N MET A 643 -14.68 -18.30 -11.06
CA MET A 643 -16.01 -18.72 -11.52
C MET A 643 -16.65 -17.75 -12.54
N GLY A 644 -15.96 -16.66 -12.90
CA GLY A 644 -16.48 -15.63 -13.81
C GLY A 644 -17.51 -14.67 -13.19
N GLU A 645 -17.70 -14.71 -11.86
CA GLU A 645 -18.60 -13.82 -11.13
C GLU A 645 -17.89 -12.50 -10.74
N TYR A 646 -17.44 -11.74 -11.75
CA TYR A 646 -16.54 -10.60 -11.57
C TYR A 646 -17.09 -9.48 -10.66
N SER A 647 -18.40 -9.24 -10.66
CA SER A 647 -19.01 -8.22 -9.78
C SER A 647 -18.90 -8.59 -8.29
N LYS A 648 -19.06 -9.87 -7.95
CA LYS A 648 -18.87 -10.36 -6.58
C LYS A 648 -17.39 -10.37 -6.21
N ALA A 649 -16.51 -10.68 -7.16
CA ALA A 649 -15.06 -10.60 -6.95
C ALA A 649 -14.61 -9.17 -6.60
N LEU A 650 -15.07 -8.17 -7.37
CA LEU A 650 -14.80 -6.75 -7.09
C LEU A 650 -15.33 -6.36 -5.70
N SER A 651 -16.57 -6.71 -5.38
CA SER A 651 -17.15 -6.39 -4.07
C SER A 651 -16.33 -6.99 -2.92
N SER A 652 -15.88 -8.23 -3.04
CA SER A 652 -15.01 -8.86 -2.04
C SER A 652 -13.66 -8.15 -1.91
N TYR A 653 -12.98 -7.83 -3.03
CA TYR A 653 -11.71 -7.11 -2.98
C TYR A 653 -11.84 -5.67 -2.49
N GLU A 654 -12.96 -5.00 -2.75
CA GLU A 654 -13.26 -3.69 -2.16
C GLU A 654 -13.39 -3.76 -0.64
N GLN A 655 -13.97 -4.85 -0.09
CA GLN A 655 -13.93 -5.09 1.37
C GLN A 655 -12.51 -5.29 1.88
N VAL A 656 -11.66 -6.02 1.14
CA VAL A 656 -10.23 -6.19 1.49
C VAL A 656 -9.53 -4.84 1.56
N VAL A 657 -9.69 -3.99 0.54
CA VAL A 657 -9.11 -2.65 0.49
C VAL A 657 -9.62 -1.80 1.66
N ALA A 658 -10.92 -1.81 1.93
CA ALA A 658 -11.50 -1.05 3.05
C ALA A 658 -10.95 -1.50 4.41
N ILE A 659 -10.79 -2.82 4.62
CA ILE A 659 -10.19 -3.36 5.84
C ILE A 659 -8.73 -2.90 5.96
N GLN A 660 -7.93 -3.07 4.91
CA GLN A 660 -6.51 -2.73 4.91
C GLN A 660 -6.26 -1.23 5.07
N GLN A 661 -7.05 -0.37 4.43
CA GLN A 661 -6.93 1.09 4.59
C GLN A 661 -7.23 1.56 6.00
N ASN A 662 -8.07 0.84 6.75
CA ASN A 662 -8.33 1.13 8.17
C ASN A 662 -7.27 0.55 9.11
N ALA A 663 -6.66 -0.59 8.74
CA ALA A 663 -5.76 -1.36 9.61
C ALA A 663 -4.26 -1.15 9.34
N LEU A 664 -3.88 -0.59 8.20
CA LEU A 664 -2.48 -0.48 7.75
C LEU A 664 -2.16 0.96 7.30
N SER A 665 -0.87 1.25 7.15
CA SER A 665 -0.42 2.52 6.56
C SER A 665 -0.84 2.63 5.09
N ALA A 666 -1.02 3.86 4.59
CA ALA A 666 -1.50 4.10 3.22
C ALA A 666 -0.60 3.50 2.12
N ASN A 667 0.69 3.31 2.43
CA ASN A 667 1.69 2.73 1.52
C ASN A 667 2.04 1.28 1.88
N HIS A 668 1.24 0.58 2.68
CA HIS A 668 1.60 -0.78 3.08
C HIS A 668 1.57 -1.74 1.87
N PRO A 669 2.57 -2.63 1.68
CA PRO A 669 2.64 -3.55 0.54
C PRO A 669 1.39 -4.43 0.33
N SER A 670 0.68 -4.79 1.40
CA SER A 670 -0.58 -5.56 1.32
C SER A 670 -1.67 -4.84 0.52
N LEU A 671 -1.70 -3.50 0.54
CA LEU A 671 -2.66 -2.72 -0.24
C LEU A 671 -2.36 -2.82 -1.75
N ALA A 672 -1.08 -2.86 -2.12
CA ALA A 672 -0.67 -3.09 -3.51
C ALA A 672 -1.15 -4.45 -4.03
N THR A 673 -1.09 -5.50 -3.21
CA THR A 673 -1.63 -6.82 -3.59
C THR A 673 -3.13 -6.77 -3.85
N SER A 674 -3.90 -6.03 -3.04
CA SER A 674 -5.34 -5.86 -3.25
C SER A 674 -5.67 -5.10 -4.53
N TYR A 675 -4.95 -4.00 -4.82
CA TYR A 675 -5.10 -3.29 -6.09
C TYR A 675 -4.72 -4.16 -7.29
N ASN A 676 -3.67 -4.97 -7.17
CA ASN A 676 -3.29 -5.92 -8.20
C ASN A 676 -4.41 -6.93 -8.49
N ASN A 677 -5.06 -7.46 -7.45
CA ASN A 677 -6.17 -8.39 -7.62
C ASN A 677 -7.39 -7.73 -8.31
N ILE A 678 -7.71 -6.49 -7.94
CA ILE A 678 -8.75 -5.70 -8.63
C ILE A 678 -8.39 -5.48 -10.10
N GLY A 679 -7.13 -5.14 -10.39
CA GLY A 679 -6.60 -5.04 -11.75
C GLY A 679 -6.79 -6.33 -12.55
N GLY A 680 -6.54 -7.48 -11.92
CA GLY A 680 -6.78 -8.81 -12.50
C GLY A 680 -8.24 -9.05 -12.87
N VAL A 681 -9.19 -8.63 -12.04
CA VAL A 681 -10.62 -8.75 -12.35
C VAL A 681 -10.99 -7.89 -13.57
N TYR A 682 -10.55 -6.62 -13.62
CA TYR A 682 -10.80 -5.76 -14.78
C TYR A 682 -10.14 -6.28 -16.05
N GLN A 683 -8.93 -6.85 -15.95
CA GLN A 683 -8.26 -7.50 -17.08
C GLN A 683 -9.09 -8.67 -17.62
N LYS A 684 -9.65 -9.52 -16.76
CA LYS A 684 -10.53 -10.64 -17.17
C LYS A 684 -11.85 -10.16 -17.78
N MET A 685 -12.35 -9.00 -17.37
CA MET A 685 -13.51 -8.35 -17.98
C MET A 685 -13.21 -7.68 -19.33
N GLY A 686 -11.93 -7.56 -19.73
CA GLY A 686 -11.51 -6.81 -20.92
C GLY A 686 -11.47 -5.29 -20.73
N GLU A 687 -11.64 -4.79 -19.50
CA GLU A 687 -11.57 -3.37 -19.16
C GLU A 687 -10.11 -2.92 -18.92
N TYR A 688 -9.28 -3.03 -19.97
CA TYR A 688 -7.82 -2.89 -19.87
C TYR A 688 -7.33 -1.55 -19.29
N SER A 689 -7.99 -0.42 -19.60
CA SER A 689 -7.60 0.89 -19.05
C SER A 689 -7.77 0.97 -17.53
N LYS A 690 -8.83 0.35 -16.98
CA LYS A 690 -9.01 0.28 -15.53
C LYS A 690 -8.01 -0.69 -14.91
N ALA A 691 -7.75 -1.82 -15.55
CA ALA A 691 -6.74 -2.78 -15.11
C ALA A 691 -5.37 -2.10 -14.95
N LEU A 692 -4.90 -1.37 -15.98
CA LEU A 692 -3.65 -0.62 -15.94
C LEU A 692 -3.64 0.40 -14.78
N SER A 693 -4.71 1.19 -14.61
CA SER A 693 -4.77 2.16 -13.51
C SER A 693 -4.61 1.53 -12.12
N PHE A 694 -5.17 0.34 -11.89
CA PHE A 694 -5.00 -0.37 -10.62
C PHE A 694 -3.63 -1.03 -10.48
N TYR A 695 -3.08 -1.59 -11.57
CA TYR A 695 -1.72 -2.12 -11.56
C TYR A 695 -0.66 -1.03 -11.34
N ASP A 696 -0.83 0.16 -11.93
CA ASP A 696 0.08 1.29 -11.74
C ASP A 696 0.07 1.78 -10.28
N LYS A 697 -1.10 1.84 -9.63
CA LYS A 697 -1.20 2.13 -8.19
C LYS A 697 -0.48 1.09 -7.34
N ALA A 698 -0.62 -0.19 -7.68
CA ALA A 698 0.08 -1.26 -6.99
C ALA A 698 1.60 -1.16 -7.18
N LEU A 699 2.04 -0.86 -8.40
CA LEU A 699 3.45 -0.68 -8.76
C LEU A 699 4.06 0.51 -8.01
N GLU A 700 3.37 1.65 -7.94
CA GLU A 700 3.83 2.85 -7.21
C GLU A 700 4.06 2.53 -5.73
N ILE A 701 3.11 1.88 -5.06
CA ILE A 701 3.27 1.47 -3.66
C ILE A 701 4.49 0.57 -3.51
N ARG A 702 4.62 -0.46 -4.36
CA ARG A 702 5.73 -1.42 -4.29
C ARG A 702 7.08 -0.76 -4.56
N GLN A 703 7.17 0.17 -5.51
CA GLN A 703 8.41 0.92 -5.79
C GLN A 703 8.83 1.79 -4.61
N ASN A 704 7.86 2.34 -3.88
CA ASN A 704 8.12 3.20 -2.72
C ASN A 704 8.50 2.41 -1.45
N THR A 705 8.12 1.14 -1.34
CA THR A 705 8.32 0.35 -0.10
C THR A 705 9.27 -0.84 -0.21
N LEU A 706 9.49 -1.38 -1.42
CA LEU A 706 10.27 -2.60 -1.63
C LEU A 706 11.62 -2.28 -2.28
N SER A 707 12.55 -3.23 -2.18
CA SER A 707 13.84 -3.13 -2.88
C SER A 707 13.62 -3.15 -4.41
N PRO A 708 14.45 -2.48 -5.23
CA PRO A 708 14.29 -2.43 -6.69
C PRO A 708 14.24 -3.80 -7.37
N ASN A 709 14.86 -4.80 -6.75
CA ASN A 709 14.95 -6.17 -7.26
C ASN A 709 13.94 -7.12 -6.59
N HIS A 710 12.99 -6.62 -5.80
CA HIS A 710 12.04 -7.48 -5.12
C HIS A 710 11.15 -8.24 -6.14
N PRO A 711 10.93 -9.56 -5.99
CA PRO A 711 10.06 -10.34 -6.88
C PRO A 711 8.64 -9.78 -7.11
N LEU A 712 8.05 -9.08 -6.13
CA LEU A 712 6.72 -8.46 -6.25
C LEU A 712 6.70 -7.28 -7.23
N LEU A 713 7.84 -6.61 -7.47
CA LEU A 713 7.96 -5.64 -8.55
C LEU A 713 7.91 -6.35 -9.90
N GLY A 714 8.61 -7.47 -10.05
CA GLY A 714 8.52 -8.35 -11.22
C GLY A 714 7.08 -8.74 -11.51
N ALA A 715 6.37 -9.29 -10.51
CA ALA A 715 4.97 -9.66 -10.64
C ALA A 715 4.06 -8.50 -11.11
N SER A 716 4.37 -7.26 -10.71
CA SER A 716 3.63 -6.06 -11.16
C SER A 716 3.85 -5.82 -12.66
N TYR A 717 5.11 -5.84 -13.11
CA TYR A 717 5.45 -5.70 -14.53
C TYR A 717 4.89 -6.85 -15.36
N ASN A 718 4.93 -8.08 -14.87
CA ASN A 718 4.32 -9.23 -15.53
C ASN A 718 2.81 -9.01 -15.74
N ASN A 719 2.08 -8.53 -14.74
CA ASN A 719 0.64 -8.31 -14.87
C ASN A 719 0.32 -7.18 -15.86
N ILE A 720 1.10 -6.09 -15.85
CA ILE A 720 0.99 -5.02 -16.86
C ILE A 720 1.30 -5.55 -18.26
N GLY A 721 2.34 -6.37 -18.40
CA GLY A 721 2.69 -7.06 -19.65
C GLY A 721 1.55 -7.91 -20.18
N GLY A 722 0.85 -8.63 -19.30
CA GLY A 722 -0.33 -9.42 -19.64
C GLY A 722 -1.52 -8.60 -20.11
N VAL A 723 -1.68 -7.35 -19.66
CA VAL A 723 -2.70 -6.44 -20.21
C VAL A 723 -2.34 -6.04 -21.64
N TYR A 724 -1.08 -5.66 -21.89
CA TYR A 724 -0.63 -5.30 -23.23
C TYR A 724 -0.66 -6.47 -24.22
N ASP A 725 -0.38 -7.69 -23.76
CA ASP A 725 -0.51 -8.91 -24.57
C ASP A 725 -1.97 -9.14 -24.98
N ASN A 726 -2.91 -9.04 -24.03
CA ASN A 726 -4.34 -9.15 -24.31
C ASN A 726 -4.87 -8.04 -25.25
N MET A 727 -4.22 -6.88 -25.29
CA MET A 727 -4.50 -5.79 -26.24
C MET A 727 -3.89 -6.01 -27.63
N GLY A 728 -2.99 -7.00 -27.79
CA GLY A 728 -2.20 -7.22 -29.00
C GLY A 728 -1.03 -6.25 -29.17
N GLU A 729 -0.68 -5.49 -28.13
CA GLU A 729 0.48 -4.58 -28.11
C GLU A 729 1.76 -5.33 -27.74
N TYR A 730 2.08 -6.35 -28.54
CA TYR A 730 3.16 -7.32 -28.27
C TYR A 730 4.53 -6.70 -27.94
N PRO A 731 5.02 -5.63 -28.60
CA PRO A 731 6.30 -5.02 -28.25
C PRO A 731 6.33 -4.44 -26.83
N LYS A 732 5.21 -3.85 -26.37
CA LYS A 732 5.10 -3.35 -24.99
C LYS A 732 5.03 -4.52 -24.01
N ALA A 733 4.23 -5.54 -24.32
CA ALA A 733 4.13 -6.74 -23.51
C ALA A 733 5.52 -7.39 -23.29
N LEU A 734 6.31 -7.57 -24.37
CA LEU A 734 7.67 -8.08 -24.28
C LEU A 734 8.56 -7.22 -23.38
N SER A 735 8.54 -5.89 -23.54
CA SER A 735 9.34 -5.00 -22.70
C SER A 735 9.02 -5.14 -21.21
N PHE A 736 7.74 -5.30 -20.85
CA PHE A 736 7.33 -5.50 -19.46
C PHE A 736 7.70 -6.89 -18.93
N TYR A 737 7.50 -7.95 -19.72
CA TYR A 737 7.89 -9.30 -19.32
C TYR A 737 9.42 -9.47 -19.25
N GLU A 738 10.19 -8.79 -20.09
CA GLU A 738 11.66 -8.78 -20.02
C GLU A 738 12.16 -8.10 -18.74
N LYS A 739 11.51 -7.00 -18.33
CA LYS A 739 11.82 -6.32 -17.06
C LYS A 739 11.47 -7.18 -15.84
N ASP A 740 10.34 -7.87 -15.88
CA ASP A 740 9.99 -8.88 -14.87
C ASP A 740 11.07 -9.98 -14.80
N LEU A 741 11.43 -10.56 -15.93
CA LEU A 741 12.44 -11.61 -16.01
C LEU A 741 13.83 -11.15 -15.52
N GLU A 742 14.21 -9.90 -15.78
CA GLU A 742 15.45 -9.29 -15.28
C GLU A 742 15.44 -9.25 -13.74
N ILE A 743 14.39 -8.71 -13.13
CA ILE A 743 14.23 -8.63 -11.68
C ILE A 743 14.27 -10.02 -11.03
N LEU A 744 13.54 -10.98 -11.59
CA LEU A 744 13.47 -12.34 -11.05
C LEU A 744 14.82 -13.06 -11.16
N LYS A 745 15.61 -12.83 -12.21
CA LYS A 745 16.96 -13.42 -12.34
C LYS A 745 17.95 -12.91 -11.30
N GLU A 746 17.78 -11.68 -10.84
CA GLU A 746 18.63 -11.09 -9.81
C GLU A 746 18.21 -11.49 -8.40
N SER A 747 16.94 -11.82 -8.18
CA SER A 747 16.36 -12.06 -6.84
C SER A 747 16.04 -13.51 -6.51
N LEU A 748 15.90 -14.38 -7.52
CA LEU A 748 15.46 -15.76 -7.33
C LEU A 748 16.47 -16.77 -7.88
N PRO A 749 16.50 -18.00 -7.34
CA PRO A 749 17.31 -19.07 -7.89
C PRO A 749 16.97 -19.36 -9.36
N PRO A 750 17.94 -19.81 -10.19
CA PRO A 750 17.73 -20.03 -11.63
C PRO A 750 16.62 -21.02 -12.02
N ASN A 751 16.20 -21.90 -11.09
CA ASN A 751 15.12 -22.87 -11.32
C ASN A 751 13.80 -22.47 -10.62
N HIS A 752 13.63 -21.21 -10.23
CA HIS A 752 12.38 -20.75 -9.61
C HIS A 752 11.19 -20.81 -10.59
N SER A 753 10.00 -21.19 -10.11
CA SER A 753 8.77 -21.30 -10.93
C SER A 753 8.39 -19.99 -11.61
N ASP A 754 8.59 -18.86 -10.93
CA ASP A 754 8.24 -17.54 -11.47
C ASP A 754 9.07 -17.19 -12.71
N LEU A 755 10.35 -17.58 -12.78
CA LEU A 755 11.17 -17.44 -14.00
C LEU A 755 10.57 -18.23 -15.17
N ALA A 756 10.08 -19.45 -14.88
CA ALA A 756 9.40 -20.27 -15.88
C ALA A 756 8.09 -19.64 -16.35
N GLN A 757 7.34 -19.00 -15.46
CA GLN A 757 6.13 -18.26 -15.81
C GLN A 757 6.45 -17.09 -16.75
N SER A 758 7.48 -16.29 -16.47
CA SER A 758 7.89 -15.17 -17.34
C SER A 758 8.34 -15.68 -18.71
N TYR A 759 9.14 -16.76 -18.75
CA TYR A 759 9.52 -17.39 -20.03
C TYR A 759 8.31 -17.90 -20.80
N ASN A 760 7.34 -18.51 -20.12
CA ASN A 760 6.11 -18.97 -20.75
C ASN A 760 5.29 -17.81 -21.32
N ASN A 761 5.19 -16.68 -20.61
CA ASN A 761 4.48 -15.49 -21.07
C ASN A 761 5.16 -14.85 -22.28
N ILE A 762 6.49 -14.73 -22.27
CA ILE A 762 7.28 -14.29 -23.43
C ILE A 762 7.07 -15.24 -24.62
N GLY A 763 7.09 -16.55 -24.37
CA GLY A 763 6.79 -17.57 -25.37
C GLY A 763 5.39 -17.42 -25.98
N SER A 764 4.40 -17.04 -25.17
CA SER A 764 3.03 -16.75 -25.61
C SER A 764 2.97 -15.55 -26.54
N VAL A 765 3.66 -14.47 -26.21
CA VAL A 765 3.73 -13.29 -27.08
C VAL A 765 4.37 -13.64 -28.43
N TYR A 766 5.49 -14.37 -28.45
CA TYR A 766 6.11 -14.81 -29.70
C TYR A 766 5.21 -15.77 -30.49
N TYR A 767 4.45 -16.63 -29.81
CA TYR A 767 3.46 -17.50 -30.45
C TYR A 767 2.36 -16.67 -31.13
N ASN A 768 1.82 -15.65 -30.45
CA ASN A 768 0.80 -14.75 -30.99
C ASN A 768 1.32 -13.90 -32.16
N MET A 769 2.62 -13.59 -32.18
CA MET A 769 3.29 -12.94 -33.31
C MET A 769 3.58 -13.88 -34.50
N GLY A 770 3.36 -15.19 -34.34
CA GLY A 770 3.69 -16.21 -35.36
C GLY A 770 5.17 -16.59 -35.41
N GLU A 771 5.99 -16.14 -34.46
CA GLU A 771 7.41 -16.47 -34.34
C GLU A 771 7.62 -17.80 -33.60
N TYR A 772 7.04 -18.86 -34.15
CA TYR A 772 6.96 -20.19 -33.52
C TYR A 772 8.30 -20.79 -33.04
N PRO A 773 9.43 -20.67 -33.76
CA PRO A 773 10.72 -21.16 -33.26
C PRO A 773 11.20 -20.44 -32.00
N LYS A 774 10.96 -19.13 -31.89
CA LYS A 774 11.30 -18.38 -30.66
C LYS A 774 10.36 -18.77 -29.52
N ALA A 775 9.05 -18.86 -29.79
CA ALA A 775 8.07 -19.33 -28.82
C ALA A 775 8.47 -20.70 -28.23
N LEU A 776 8.83 -21.65 -29.09
CA LEU A 776 9.27 -22.98 -28.68
C LEU A 776 10.49 -22.91 -27.75
N SER A 777 11.50 -22.13 -28.10
CA SER A 777 12.71 -21.98 -27.26
C SER A 777 12.40 -21.43 -25.87
N PHE A 778 11.44 -20.51 -25.76
CA PHE A 778 11.01 -19.96 -24.47
C PHE A 778 10.17 -20.96 -23.67
N TYR A 779 9.26 -21.69 -24.31
CA TYR A 779 8.51 -22.76 -23.65
C TYR A 779 9.40 -23.92 -23.18
N GLU A 780 10.44 -24.27 -23.92
CA GLU A 780 11.44 -25.28 -23.51
C GLU A 780 12.19 -24.83 -22.25
N LYS A 781 12.59 -23.55 -22.16
CA LYS A 781 13.21 -23.01 -20.93
C LYS A 781 12.27 -23.08 -19.73
N ALA A 782 10.99 -22.73 -19.92
CA ALA A 782 9.99 -22.84 -18.86
C ALA A 782 9.81 -24.30 -18.41
N PHE A 783 9.70 -25.22 -19.37
CA PHE A 783 9.60 -26.65 -19.13
C PHE A 783 10.79 -27.20 -18.34
N ASP A 784 12.03 -26.87 -18.74
CA ASP A 784 13.25 -27.33 -18.08
C ASP A 784 13.34 -26.89 -16.62
N ILE A 785 12.79 -25.72 -16.30
CA ILE A 785 12.71 -25.21 -14.92
C ILE A 785 11.63 -25.99 -14.15
N TYR A 786 10.39 -25.99 -14.63
CA TYR A 786 9.29 -26.68 -13.95
C TYR A 786 9.57 -28.17 -13.73
N GLN A 787 10.23 -28.84 -14.67
CA GLN A 787 10.58 -30.26 -14.55
C GLN A 787 11.54 -30.54 -13.38
N LYS A 788 12.39 -29.57 -13.02
CA LYS A 788 13.36 -29.73 -11.93
C LYS A 788 12.76 -29.44 -10.55
N THR A 789 11.74 -28.59 -10.47
CA THR A 789 11.21 -28.09 -9.19
C THR A 789 9.84 -28.62 -8.81
N LEU A 790 9.01 -28.99 -9.78
CA LEU A 790 7.63 -29.42 -9.55
C LEU A 790 7.48 -30.93 -9.68
N SER A 791 6.38 -31.48 -9.16
CA SER A 791 6.04 -32.89 -9.39
C SER A 791 5.76 -33.15 -10.88
N SER A 792 5.98 -34.39 -11.33
CA SER A 792 5.76 -34.78 -12.74
C SER A 792 4.32 -34.59 -13.23
N ASP A 793 3.39 -34.48 -12.29
CA ASP A 793 1.96 -34.34 -12.54
C ASP A 793 1.47 -32.89 -12.31
N HIS A 794 2.39 -31.94 -12.15
CA HIS A 794 2.03 -30.55 -11.92
C HIS A 794 1.27 -29.94 -13.12
N PRO A 795 0.17 -29.20 -12.90
CA PRO A 795 -0.59 -28.55 -13.96
C PRO A 795 0.24 -27.62 -14.87
N ASP A 796 1.27 -26.97 -14.35
CA ASP A 796 2.15 -26.09 -15.14
C ASP A 796 3.00 -26.85 -16.17
N LEU A 797 3.44 -28.08 -15.87
CA LEU A 797 4.08 -28.93 -16.87
C LEU A 797 3.11 -29.26 -18.02
N ALA A 798 1.84 -29.50 -17.70
CA ALA A 798 0.81 -29.70 -18.70
C ALA A 798 0.56 -28.42 -19.54
N THR A 799 0.69 -27.24 -18.93
CA THR A 799 0.62 -25.96 -19.66
C THR A 799 1.77 -25.84 -20.66
N CYS A 800 3.01 -26.12 -20.28
CA CYS A 800 4.13 -26.14 -21.21
C CYS A 800 3.92 -27.13 -22.36
N PHE A 801 3.48 -28.37 -22.06
CA PHE A 801 3.20 -29.35 -23.09
C PHE A 801 2.12 -28.90 -24.09
N ASN A 802 1.04 -28.28 -23.60
CA ASN A 802 0.00 -27.72 -24.47
C ASN A 802 0.52 -26.58 -25.34
N ASN A 803 1.31 -25.68 -24.76
CA ASN A 803 1.87 -24.53 -25.47
C ASN A 803 2.83 -24.97 -26.58
N MET A 804 3.73 -25.92 -26.27
CA MET A 804 4.60 -26.57 -27.27
C MET A 804 3.77 -27.36 -28.30
N GLY A 805 2.71 -28.05 -27.88
CA GLY A 805 1.77 -28.73 -28.77
C GLY A 805 1.14 -27.78 -29.77
N GLY A 806 0.66 -26.61 -29.31
CA GLY A 806 0.13 -25.54 -30.15
C GLY A 806 1.15 -25.02 -31.17
N VAL A 807 2.41 -24.86 -30.76
CA VAL A 807 3.51 -24.53 -31.70
C VAL A 807 3.65 -25.60 -32.79
N TYR A 808 3.68 -26.88 -32.43
CA TYR A 808 3.82 -27.95 -33.41
C TYR A 808 2.61 -28.11 -34.34
N ILE A 809 1.40 -27.77 -33.90
CA ILE A 809 0.21 -27.67 -34.79
C ILE A 809 0.49 -26.66 -35.90
N ASN A 810 0.99 -25.47 -35.56
CA ASN A 810 1.29 -24.42 -36.55
C ASN A 810 2.47 -24.78 -37.45
N LEU A 811 3.45 -25.52 -36.92
CA LEU A 811 4.56 -26.09 -37.71
C LEU A 811 4.14 -27.32 -38.53
N LYS A 812 2.89 -27.77 -38.43
CA LYS A 812 2.32 -28.94 -39.12
C LYS A 812 2.96 -30.29 -38.75
N ASP A 813 3.67 -30.36 -37.62
CA ASP A 813 4.13 -31.63 -37.04
C ASP A 813 3.05 -32.17 -36.09
N TYR A 814 1.96 -32.66 -36.69
CA TYR A 814 0.81 -33.14 -35.94
C TYR A 814 1.12 -34.37 -35.08
N SER A 815 2.19 -35.11 -35.39
CA SER A 815 2.61 -36.28 -34.62
C SER A 815 3.15 -35.88 -33.25
N LYS A 816 4.06 -34.89 -33.20
CA LYS A 816 4.57 -34.33 -31.95
C LYS A 816 3.50 -33.56 -31.21
N ALA A 817 2.70 -32.75 -31.94
CA ALA A 817 1.61 -32.01 -31.35
C ALA A 817 0.63 -32.93 -30.59
N LEU A 818 0.23 -34.05 -31.21
CA LEU A 818 -0.68 -35.01 -30.57
C LEU A 818 -0.06 -35.58 -29.29
N SER A 819 1.19 -36.04 -29.37
CA SER A 819 1.88 -36.63 -28.21
C SER A 819 1.99 -35.65 -27.03
N LEU A 820 2.31 -34.39 -27.30
CA LEU A 820 2.43 -33.37 -26.25
C LEU A 820 1.06 -32.99 -25.66
N CYS A 821 0.04 -32.78 -26.51
CA CYS A 821 -1.31 -32.45 -26.04
C CYS A 821 -1.95 -33.60 -25.25
N GLU A 822 -1.70 -34.86 -25.65
CA GLU A 822 -2.17 -36.05 -24.91
C GLU A 822 -1.51 -36.17 -23.54
N LYS A 823 -0.19 -35.92 -23.45
CA LYS A 823 0.51 -35.86 -22.15
C LYS A 823 -0.06 -34.77 -21.24
N ALA A 824 -0.29 -33.57 -21.79
CA ALA A 824 -0.91 -32.47 -21.04
C ALA A 824 -2.31 -32.82 -20.53
N LEU A 825 -3.11 -33.48 -21.37
CA LEU A 825 -4.43 -33.96 -20.99
C LEU A 825 -4.36 -35.01 -19.88
N GLU A 826 -3.47 -36.00 -20.01
CA GLU A 826 -3.29 -37.07 -19.02
C GLU A 826 -2.89 -36.52 -17.65
N ILE A 827 -1.94 -35.57 -17.60
CA ILE A 827 -1.55 -34.92 -16.35
C ILE A 827 -2.75 -34.24 -15.70
N ARG A 828 -3.45 -33.38 -16.43
CA ARG A 828 -4.60 -32.62 -15.90
C ARG A 828 -5.75 -33.54 -15.48
N GLN A 829 -5.97 -34.67 -16.15
CA GLN A 829 -6.99 -35.66 -15.77
C GLN A 829 -6.68 -36.35 -14.44
N ARG A 830 -5.40 -36.50 -14.10
CA ARG A 830 -4.96 -37.14 -12.86
C ARG A 830 -4.97 -36.18 -11.67
N THR A 831 -4.72 -34.88 -11.90
CA THR A 831 -4.51 -33.90 -10.81
C THR A 831 -5.61 -32.89 -10.60
N LEU A 832 -6.40 -32.57 -11.63
CA LEU A 832 -7.46 -31.58 -11.56
C LEU A 832 -8.84 -32.23 -11.48
N SER A 833 -9.81 -31.49 -10.97
CA SER A 833 -11.23 -31.88 -11.02
C SER A 833 -11.71 -32.03 -12.47
N SER A 834 -12.70 -32.91 -12.68
CA SER A 834 -13.23 -33.22 -14.02
C SER A 834 -13.79 -32.01 -14.78
N ASN A 835 -14.17 -30.96 -14.04
CA ASN A 835 -14.77 -29.75 -14.59
C ASN A 835 -13.76 -28.59 -14.67
N HIS A 836 -12.48 -28.81 -14.39
CA HIS A 836 -11.50 -27.73 -14.44
C HIS A 836 -11.35 -27.18 -15.89
N SER A 837 -11.38 -25.85 -16.06
CA SER A 837 -11.27 -25.16 -17.35
C SER A 837 -10.05 -25.60 -18.19
N SER A 838 -8.88 -25.75 -17.57
CA SER A 838 -7.68 -26.31 -18.18
C SER A 838 -7.86 -27.68 -18.87
N LEU A 839 -8.78 -28.54 -18.41
CA LEU A 839 -9.11 -29.78 -19.13
C LEU A 839 -9.82 -29.49 -20.45
N ALA A 840 -10.73 -28.51 -20.49
CA ALA A 840 -11.38 -28.09 -21.71
C ALA A 840 -10.36 -27.55 -22.74
N THR A 841 -9.37 -26.78 -22.29
CA THR A 841 -8.26 -26.32 -23.15
C THR A 841 -7.47 -27.49 -23.73
N SER A 842 -7.09 -28.48 -22.90
CA SER A 842 -6.36 -29.66 -23.37
C SER A 842 -7.19 -30.47 -24.37
N TYR A 843 -8.47 -30.71 -24.09
CA TYR A 843 -9.38 -31.37 -25.03
C TYR A 843 -9.52 -30.57 -26.33
N GLY A 844 -9.62 -29.25 -26.26
CA GLY A 844 -9.66 -28.37 -27.43
C GLY A 844 -8.40 -28.51 -28.29
N ASN A 845 -7.21 -28.51 -27.68
CA ASN A 845 -5.95 -28.69 -28.38
C ASN A 845 -5.84 -30.06 -29.05
N VAL A 846 -6.14 -31.15 -28.32
CA VAL A 846 -6.18 -32.51 -28.89
C VAL A 846 -7.20 -32.60 -30.04
N GLY A 847 -8.39 -32.00 -29.87
CA GLY A 847 -9.42 -31.92 -30.89
C GLY A 847 -8.95 -31.19 -32.14
N MET A 848 -8.21 -30.10 -31.96
CA MET A 848 -7.61 -29.33 -33.06
C MET A 848 -6.54 -30.12 -33.80
N VAL A 849 -5.73 -30.94 -33.12
CA VAL A 849 -4.80 -31.87 -33.78
C VAL A 849 -5.58 -32.91 -34.60
N TYR A 850 -6.61 -33.54 -34.01
CA TYR A 850 -7.45 -34.53 -34.70
C TYR A 850 -8.15 -33.93 -35.93
N MET A 851 -8.59 -32.67 -35.87
CA MET A 851 -9.18 -31.96 -37.00
C MET A 851 -8.17 -31.82 -38.15
N ASN A 852 -6.92 -31.44 -37.85
CA ASN A 852 -5.88 -31.25 -38.85
C ASN A 852 -5.40 -32.56 -39.50
N ILE A 853 -5.44 -33.69 -38.78
CA ILE A 853 -5.18 -35.02 -39.34
C ILE A 853 -6.43 -35.67 -39.97
N GLN A 854 -7.55 -34.93 -40.06
CA GLN A 854 -8.83 -35.34 -40.67
C GLN A 854 -9.58 -36.48 -39.96
N GLU A 855 -9.28 -36.70 -38.68
CA GLU A 855 -9.98 -37.65 -37.80
C GLU A 855 -11.18 -36.95 -37.13
N TYR A 856 -12.12 -36.45 -37.95
CA TYR A 856 -13.18 -35.53 -37.50
C TYR A 856 -14.07 -36.09 -36.38
N SER A 857 -14.30 -37.40 -36.34
CA SER A 857 -15.10 -38.04 -35.28
C SER A 857 -14.41 -37.95 -33.90
N LYS A 858 -13.08 -38.14 -33.85
CA LYS A 858 -12.31 -38.00 -32.61
C LYS A 858 -12.21 -36.53 -32.20
N ALA A 859 -12.00 -35.63 -33.17
CA ALA A 859 -12.01 -34.20 -32.94
C ALA A 859 -13.33 -33.72 -32.32
N LEU A 860 -14.46 -34.19 -32.86
CA LEU A 860 -15.79 -33.86 -32.35
C LEU A 860 -15.96 -34.30 -30.90
N LEU A 861 -15.58 -35.55 -30.56
CA LEU A 861 -15.65 -36.05 -29.19
C LEU A 861 -14.82 -35.20 -28.21
N CYS A 862 -13.62 -34.77 -28.62
CA CYS A 862 -12.78 -33.90 -27.80
C CYS A 862 -13.44 -32.53 -27.58
N HIS A 863 -13.95 -31.88 -28.63
CA HIS A 863 -14.61 -30.59 -28.48
C HIS A 863 -15.96 -30.68 -27.75
N GLU A 864 -16.68 -31.80 -27.84
CA GLU A 864 -17.89 -32.05 -27.05
C GLU A 864 -17.57 -32.15 -25.55
N LYS A 865 -16.49 -32.85 -25.18
CA LYS A 865 -16.01 -32.88 -23.78
C LYS A 865 -15.56 -31.50 -23.30
N ALA A 866 -14.84 -30.74 -24.13
CA ALA A 866 -14.45 -29.38 -23.80
C ALA A 866 -15.69 -28.49 -23.57
N LEU A 867 -16.70 -28.62 -24.44
CA LEU A 867 -17.95 -27.89 -24.33
C LEU A 867 -18.73 -28.25 -23.06
N GLU A 868 -18.81 -29.54 -22.71
CA GLU A 868 -19.48 -30.01 -21.49
C GLU A 868 -18.86 -29.37 -20.24
N ILE A 869 -17.52 -29.36 -20.16
CA ILE A 869 -16.78 -28.73 -19.06
C ILE A 869 -17.08 -27.23 -19.01
N GLN A 870 -16.96 -26.52 -20.14
CA GLN A 870 -17.20 -25.07 -20.20
C GLN A 870 -18.65 -24.71 -19.85
N GLN A 871 -19.64 -25.48 -20.32
CA GLN A 871 -21.05 -25.26 -20.00
C GLN A 871 -21.36 -25.46 -18.50
N SER A 872 -20.60 -26.34 -17.83
CA SER A 872 -20.76 -26.58 -16.40
C SER A 872 -20.09 -25.53 -15.50
N THR A 873 -19.16 -24.73 -16.04
CA THR A 873 -18.29 -23.84 -15.26
C THR A 873 -18.40 -22.37 -15.61
N LEU A 874 -18.80 -22.03 -16.83
CA LEU A 874 -18.81 -20.66 -17.32
C LEU A 874 -20.25 -20.15 -17.52
N PRO A 875 -20.47 -18.83 -17.39
CA PRO A 875 -21.72 -18.19 -17.80
C PRO A 875 -22.07 -18.49 -19.27
N ALA A 876 -23.37 -18.53 -19.59
CA ALA A 876 -23.85 -18.92 -20.92
C ALA A 876 -23.40 -18.00 -22.07
N ASP A 877 -23.02 -16.77 -21.75
CA ASP A 877 -22.50 -15.73 -22.65
C ASP A 877 -20.96 -15.66 -22.67
N HIS A 878 -20.26 -16.60 -22.04
CA HIS A 878 -18.79 -16.56 -21.99
C HIS A 878 -18.16 -16.74 -23.38
N PRO A 879 -17.18 -15.91 -23.80
CA PRO A 879 -16.56 -15.99 -25.13
C PRO A 879 -15.91 -17.34 -25.47
N GLU A 880 -15.42 -18.08 -24.47
CA GLU A 880 -14.86 -19.42 -24.71
C GLU A 880 -15.89 -20.43 -25.25
N LEU A 881 -17.15 -20.35 -24.80
CA LEU A 881 -18.23 -21.20 -25.31
C LEU A 881 -18.44 -20.94 -26.80
N ALA A 882 -18.40 -19.68 -27.22
CA ALA A 882 -18.54 -19.28 -28.62
C ALA A 882 -17.43 -19.86 -29.50
N THR A 883 -16.19 -19.84 -29.01
CA THR A 883 -15.04 -20.43 -29.70
C THR A 883 -15.22 -21.94 -29.88
N THR A 884 -15.63 -22.66 -28.82
CA THR A 884 -15.86 -24.11 -28.90
C THR A 884 -17.04 -24.44 -29.81
N TYR A 885 -18.15 -23.69 -29.75
CA TYR A 885 -19.26 -23.85 -30.69
C TYR A 885 -18.83 -23.63 -32.14
N ASN A 886 -18.00 -22.62 -32.41
CA ASN A 886 -17.46 -22.37 -33.75
C ASN A 886 -16.59 -23.53 -34.25
N ASN A 887 -15.76 -24.12 -33.39
CA ASN A 887 -14.92 -25.28 -33.74
C ASN A 887 -15.79 -26.52 -34.05
N ILE A 888 -16.80 -26.80 -33.22
CA ILE A 888 -17.77 -27.88 -33.48
C ILE A 888 -18.55 -27.64 -34.77
N ALA A 889 -18.94 -26.40 -35.05
CA ALA A 889 -19.61 -26.04 -36.29
C ALA A 889 -18.73 -26.31 -37.52
N GLY A 890 -17.44 -25.95 -37.44
CA GLY A 890 -16.45 -26.25 -38.47
C GLY A 890 -16.29 -27.75 -38.71
N LEU A 891 -16.29 -28.57 -37.65
CA LEU A 891 -16.24 -30.02 -37.76
C LEU A 891 -17.48 -30.59 -38.47
N TYR A 892 -18.68 -30.17 -38.06
CA TYR A 892 -19.92 -30.58 -38.74
C TYR A 892 -19.94 -30.15 -40.21
N PHE A 893 -19.38 -28.97 -40.53
CA PHE A 893 -19.23 -28.51 -41.91
C PHE A 893 -18.31 -29.44 -42.71
N SER A 894 -17.14 -29.80 -42.16
CA SER A 894 -16.19 -30.74 -42.77
C SER A 894 -16.78 -32.14 -42.96
N MET A 895 -17.64 -32.58 -42.04
CA MET A 895 -18.42 -33.83 -42.14
C MET A 895 -19.65 -33.73 -43.07
N LYS A 896 -19.87 -32.58 -43.72
CA LYS A 896 -21.03 -32.28 -44.60
C LYS A 896 -22.40 -32.32 -43.89
N GLN A 897 -22.42 -32.22 -42.55
CA GLN A 897 -23.65 -32.11 -41.75
C GLN A 897 -24.07 -30.64 -41.62
N TYR A 898 -24.39 -30.00 -42.75
CA TYR A 898 -24.57 -28.55 -42.85
C TYR A 898 -25.67 -27.99 -41.93
N SER A 899 -26.75 -28.74 -41.67
CA SER A 899 -27.83 -28.30 -40.77
C SER A 899 -27.35 -28.14 -39.32
N LYS A 900 -26.51 -29.07 -38.84
CA LYS A 900 -25.91 -28.98 -37.50
C LYS A 900 -24.85 -27.88 -37.46
N ALA A 901 -24.01 -27.78 -38.50
CA ALA A 901 -23.01 -26.72 -38.61
C ALA A 901 -23.66 -25.34 -38.48
N LEU A 902 -24.79 -25.10 -39.18
CA LEU A 902 -25.51 -23.84 -39.11
C LEU A 902 -25.97 -23.52 -37.68
N LEU A 903 -26.59 -24.48 -36.99
CA LEU A 903 -27.06 -24.31 -35.60
C LEU A 903 -25.93 -23.87 -34.67
N TYR A 904 -24.77 -24.52 -34.75
CA TYR A 904 -23.63 -24.20 -33.89
C TYR A 904 -22.95 -22.88 -34.25
N PHE A 905 -22.86 -22.52 -35.54
CA PHE A 905 -22.38 -21.19 -35.93
C PHE A 905 -23.31 -20.08 -35.44
N GLU A 906 -24.63 -20.28 -35.49
CA GLU A 906 -25.60 -19.29 -34.99
C GLU A 906 -25.49 -19.10 -33.47
N ARG A 907 -25.25 -20.18 -32.71
CA ARG A 907 -24.95 -20.09 -31.27
C ARG A 907 -23.67 -19.31 -30.99
N ALA A 908 -22.59 -19.62 -31.72
CA ALA A 908 -21.32 -18.90 -31.58
C ALA A 908 -21.48 -17.41 -31.91
N LEU A 909 -22.17 -17.09 -33.00
CA LEU A 909 -22.42 -15.70 -33.41
C LEU A 909 -23.20 -14.92 -32.36
N ASN A 910 -24.26 -15.53 -31.80
CA ASN A 910 -25.08 -14.87 -30.78
C ASN A 910 -24.24 -14.44 -29.57
N ILE A 911 -23.39 -15.32 -29.05
CA ILE A 911 -22.51 -15.00 -27.93
C ILE A 911 -21.49 -13.92 -28.34
N PHE A 912 -20.79 -14.10 -29.46
CA PHE A 912 -19.81 -13.13 -29.92
C PHE A 912 -20.39 -11.72 -30.13
N GLN A 913 -21.65 -11.60 -30.55
CA GLN A 913 -22.32 -10.31 -30.72
C GLN A 913 -22.55 -9.55 -29.40
N HIS A 914 -22.66 -10.27 -28.28
CA HIS A 914 -22.83 -9.67 -26.95
C HIS A 914 -21.48 -9.28 -26.33
N CYS A 915 -20.41 -10.02 -26.65
CA CYS A 915 -19.13 -9.89 -25.96
C CYS A 915 -18.05 -9.14 -26.74
N LEU A 916 -18.20 -8.98 -28.06
CA LEU A 916 -17.23 -8.32 -28.92
C LEU A 916 -17.79 -7.03 -29.51
N PRO A 917 -16.94 -6.01 -29.73
CA PRO A 917 -17.33 -4.82 -30.48
C PRO A 917 -17.90 -5.18 -31.86
N SER A 918 -18.88 -4.41 -32.33
CA SER A 918 -19.61 -4.68 -33.59
C SER A 918 -18.72 -4.73 -34.84
N ASN A 919 -17.51 -4.16 -34.78
CA ASN A 919 -16.50 -4.17 -35.83
C ASN A 919 -15.46 -5.29 -35.69
N HIS A 920 -15.58 -6.19 -34.71
CA HIS A 920 -14.57 -7.21 -34.44
C HIS A 920 -14.43 -8.22 -35.60
N PRO A 921 -13.21 -8.54 -36.09
CA PRO A 921 -13.00 -9.42 -37.24
C PRO A 921 -13.65 -10.81 -37.11
N TYR A 922 -13.68 -11.39 -35.90
CA TYR A 922 -14.31 -12.69 -35.67
C TYR A 922 -15.81 -12.70 -36.00
N LEU A 923 -16.54 -11.61 -35.75
CA LEU A 923 -17.96 -11.52 -36.10
C LEU A 923 -18.17 -11.61 -37.62
N GLN A 924 -17.27 -11.02 -38.39
CA GLN A 924 -17.30 -11.09 -39.85
C GLN A 924 -17.00 -12.52 -40.32
N THR A 925 -15.99 -13.17 -39.74
CA THR A 925 -15.61 -14.55 -40.07
C THR A 925 -16.74 -15.55 -39.80
N VAL A 926 -17.38 -15.48 -38.63
CA VAL A 926 -18.50 -16.37 -38.28
C VAL A 926 -19.71 -16.09 -39.18
N SER A 927 -20.03 -14.82 -39.44
CA SER A 927 -21.12 -14.44 -40.34
C SER A 927 -20.89 -14.95 -41.78
N ALA A 928 -19.65 -14.86 -42.27
CA ALA A 928 -19.28 -15.42 -43.56
C ALA A 928 -19.45 -16.94 -43.59
N SER A 929 -19.01 -17.65 -42.54
CA SER A 929 -19.19 -19.10 -42.40
C SER A 929 -20.67 -19.49 -42.44
N ILE A 930 -21.55 -18.77 -41.73
CA ILE A 930 -23.01 -18.98 -41.77
C ILE A 930 -23.55 -18.81 -43.20
N TYR A 931 -23.12 -17.76 -43.91
CA TYR A 931 -23.52 -17.53 -45.30
C TYR A 931 -23.12 -18.68 -46.22
N PHE A 932 -21.88 -19.17 -46.10
CA PHE A 932 -21.40 -20.32 -46.88
C PHE A 932 -22.19 -21.60 -46.56
N VAL A 933 -22.50 -21.87 -45.30
CA VAL A 933 -23.30 -23.04 -44.90
C VAL A 933 -24.72 -22.94 -45.47
N LYS A 934 -25.36 -21.77 -45.40
CA LYS A 934 -26.71 -21.53 -45.98
C LYS A 934 -26.71 -21.77 -47.50
N LYS A 935 -25.68 -21.32 -48.21
CA LYS A 935 -25.52 -21.59 -49.65
C LYS A 935 -25.39 -23.09 -49.94
N LYS A 936 -24.63 -23.83 -49.15
CA LYS A 936 -24.48 -25.29 -49.30
C LYS A 936 -25.78 -26.06 -49.05
N LEU A 937 -26.56 -25.63 -48.05
CA LEU A 937 -27.89 -26.19 -47.78
C LEU A 937 -28.85 -25.97 -48.95
N GLN A 938 -28.83 -24.79 -49.59
CA GLN A 938 -29.66 -24.49 -50.76
C GLN A 938 -29.28 -25.35 -51.97
N THR A 939 -27.99 -25.63 -52.19
CA THR A 939 -27.52 -26.48 -53.31
C THR A 939 -27.70 -27.98 -53.11
N ASN A 940 -28.00 -28.45 -51.90
CA ASN A 940 -28.23 -29.88 -51.59
C ASN A 940 -29.71 -30.28 -51.63
N VAL A 941 -30.62 -29.31 -51.76
CA VAL A 941 -32.08 -29.51 -51.87
C VAL A 941 -32.54 -29.51 -53.34
N SER A 942 -31.65 -29.14 -54.27
CA SER A 942 -31.75 -29.27 -55.72
C SER A 942 -31.01 -30.51 -56.21
#